data_AF-A0A1Q3QMN1-F1
#
_entry.id   AF-A0A1Q3QMN1-F1
#
_cell.length_a   1.000
_cell.length_b   1.000
_cell.length_c   1.000
_cell.angle_alpha   90.00
_cell.angle_beta   90.00
_cell.angle_gamma   90.00
#
_symmetry.space_group_name_H-M   'P 1'
#
loop_
_entity.id
_entity.type
_entity.pdbx_description
1 polymer ?
#
loop_
_entity_poly.entity_id
_entity_poly.type
_entity_poly.pdbx_seq_one_letter_code
_entity_poly.pdbx_strand_id
1 'polypeptide(L)'
;MGQVTTITLSPKVYGVSLNYGLMGSISAAVATDCNSNPVSVAKFEYHTTDMTIADVNPSTGKLCAGTWNRNSGAGIADYTTCNATNKSGTAYIIAEADGASSNPLPVYVHPTVTSVVLGAPSTDCSTDPATNCSPAAYSTSPTSCTVNPANGCCITPLPTSTAYVSNSCLSQGTTGQLAARVFDGSGANISCQVGHLSYAAQTSSIVTIDENGVATAQAPGSTIISANLSNAGSSAGFFSTCPPTSISLTVPITGGTQVSVNPNNPQPLNAVVKDKNGTILTGLTLEFVSTTPTTIPGNSTITPLFPGSAAITAICQPPSCNPSPFNQIGLFGNGTPVVSNELTVTAPGKSSTALYVASTQSQYIVPVDFTTNVIGTPIRLPYVPNSMVISNDGSSIYMGSDTELMTFNALTNALSTQDPTVMGKVLAVSPDNSSIVLTDPNRQLIYLYAPTGGVQSQIGGVATHAEYAPDSQTVYITTTTNQLLVHSTVTGWTTVALTAPATDVAVTVPSVGAFLAGDTTTARGQCPVTTTTTSNGIQVTTNQFYPDAGVTAPKADRLDATNDGLHILGATAATNTLIDLSLQPGLPTGPCDPAGSKFTVTPGAPLALPGVTATAITGIDTTSDSSLAFVTYTGTGGVLPYYTPSTGTIANIPLLAATPATPTTVAPVAPVAGVISSDNTTFYIGTTGDNAVHLIDRNTLTDSPTKIILPKLPGINGGFAAPDLLVQRPRNSIS
;
A
#
# COMPACT_ATOMS: atom_id res chain seq x y z
N MET A 1 34.47 -2.20 54.24
CA MET A 1 33.22 -2.80 53.72
C MET A 1 32.11 -1.81 54.03
N GLY A 2 31.36 -1.37 53.02
CA GLY A 2 30.26 -0.43 53.23
C GLY A 2 29.14 -1.10 54.03
N GLN A 3 28.63 -0.44 55.06
CA GLN A 3 27.46 -0.91 55.80
C GLN A 3 26.22 -0.78 54.90
N VAL A 4 25.36 -1.80 54.90
CA VAL A 4 24.08 -1.76 54.17
C VAL A 4 23.28 -0.59 54.71
N THR A 5 22.93 0.33 53.81
CA THR A 5 22.15 1.53 54.16
C THR A 5 20.77 1.46 53.52
N THR A 6 20.68 0.91 52.31
CA THR A 6 19.42 0.79 51.56
C THR A 6 19.29 -0.59 50.94
N ILE A 7 18.10 -1.18 51.06
CA ILE A 7 17.71 -2.40 50.34
C ILE A 7 16.61 -2.00 49.36
N THR A 8 16.71 -2.46 48.11
CA THR A 8 15.70 -2.20 47.08
C THR A 8 15.08 -3.50 46.59
N LEU A 9 13.76 -3.55 46.60
CA LEU A 9 12.96 -4.58 45.93
C LEU A 9 12.39 -4.07 44.61
N SER A 10 12.49 -4.92 43.59
CA SER A 10 11.98 -4.65 42.23
C SER A 10 10.91 -5.68 41.81
N PRO A 11 9.91 -5.26 41.00
CA PRO A 11 9.77 -3.94 40.36
C PRO A 11 9.24 -2.85 41.32
N LYS A 12 10.04 -1.79 41.51
CA LYS A 12 9.78 -0.73 42.51
C LYS A 12 8.49 0.06 42.27
N VAL A 13 8.03 0.11 41.02
CA VAL A 13 7.08 1.12 40.54
C VAL A 13 5.63 0.59 40.44
N TYR A 14 5.43 -0.71 40.25
CA TYR A 14 4.11 -1.30 39.90
C TYR A 14 3.66 -2.45 40.79
N GLY A 15 4.54 -2.95 41.66
CA GLY A 15 4.27 -4.15 42.44
C GLY A 15 4.22 -5.42 41.59
N VAL A 16 3.77 -6.52 42.20
CA VAL A 16 3.53 -7.79 41.53
C VAL A 16 2.04 -8.08 41.52
N SER A 17 1.49 -8.45 40.37
CA SER A 17 0.07 -8.78 40.23
C SER A 17 -0.09 -10.27 39.96
N LEU A 18 -0.95 -10.97 40.71
CA LEU A 18 -1.09 -12.43 40.65
C LEU A 18 -2.56 -12.86 40.73
N ASN A 19 -2.96 -13.78 39.85
CA ASN A 19 -4.24 -14.48 39.99
C ASN A 19 -4.20 -15.40 41.22
N TYR A 20 -5.37 -15.71 41.77
CA TYR A 20 -5.52 -16.67 42.88
C TYR A 20 -4.73 -17.97 42.67
N GLY A 21 -3.93 -18.34 43.67
CA GLY A 21 -3.13 -19.57 43.68
C GLY A 21 -1.91 -19.55 42.75
N LEU A 22 -1.66 -18.47 42.00
CA LEU A 22 -0.45 -18.36 41.20
C LEU A 22 0.79 -18.13 42.09
N MET A 23 1.89 -18.73 41.65
CA MET A 23 3.21 -18.48 42.20
C MET A 23 3.88 -17.36 41.39
N GLY A 24 4.56 -16.46 42.11
CA GLY A 24 5.39 -15.43 41.52
C GLY A 24 6.77 -15.39 42.18
N SER A 25 7.56 -14.41 41.82
CA SER A 25 8.84 -14.13 42.47
C SER A 25 9.12 -12.65 42.40
N ILE A 26 9.74 -12.13 43.44
CA ILE A 26 10.37 -10.81 43.41
C ILE A 26 11.77 -10.92 42.82
N SER A 27 12.26 -9.84 42.21
CA SER A 27 13.67 -9.77 41.82
C SER A 27 14.55 -9.87 43.08
N ALA A 28 15.76 -10.41 42.95
CA ALA A 28 16.69 -10.50 44.07
C ALA A 28 16.90 -9.10 44.69
N ALA A 29 16.75 -9.00 46.01
CA ALA A 29 16.94 -7.75 46.72
C ALA A 29 18.38 -7.23 46.49
N VAL A 30 18.50 -5.93 46.24
CA VAL A 30 19.80 -5.27 46.03
C VAL A 30 20.09 -4.39 47.24
N ALA A 31 21.21 -4.66 47.90
CA ALA A 31 21.70 -3.87 49.02
C ALA A 31 22.79 -2.89 48.54
N THR A 32 22.72 -1.65 48.99
CA THR A 32 23.73 -0.62 48.70
C THR A 32 24.16 0.10 49.97
N ASP A 33 25.39 0.63 49.96
CA ASP A 33 25.90 1.52 51.00
C ASP A 33 25.39 2.97 50.84
N CYS A 34 25.77 3.85 51.76
CA CYS A 34 25.37 5.26 51.73
C CYS A 34 25.88 6.04 50.50
N ASN A 35 26.83 5.49 49.74
CA ASN A 35 27.34 6.05 48.49
C ASN A 35 26.72 5.37 47.26
N SER A 36 25.66 4.57 47.44
CA SER A 36 24.99 3.78 46.40
C SER A 36 25.86 2.69 45.74
N ASN A 37 26.96 2.27 46.37
CA ASN A 37 27.73 1.13 45.88
C ASN A 37 27.05 -0.19 46.28
N PRO A 38 27.04 -1.22 45.41
CA PRO A 38 26.51 -2.54 45.76
C PRO A 38 27.26 -3.16 46.96
N VAL A 39 26.50 -3.69 47.92
CA VAL A 39 27.02 -4.40 49.10
C VAL A 39 26.48 -5.83 49.07
N SER A 40 27.36 -6.81 49.23
CA SER A 40 26.95 -8.21 49.35
C SER A 40 26.46 -8.52 50.76
N VAL A 41 25.26 -9.09 50.87
CA VAL A 41 24.69 -9.60 52.11
C VAL A 41 24.56 -11.12 52.06
N ALA A 42 24.74 -11.78 53.21
CA ALA A 42 24.73 -13.23 53.28
C ALA A 42 23.33 -13.83 53.06
N LYS A 43 22.28 -13.16 53.54
CA LYS A 43 20.88 -13.58 53.40
C LYS A 43 19.96 -12.37 53.53
N PHE A 44 18.88 -12.37 52.73
CA PHE A 44 17.72 -11.52 52.95
C PHE A 44 16.60 -12.34 53.61
N GLU A 45 15.92 -11.73 54.57
CA GLU A 45 14.68 -12.28 55.13
C GLU A 45 13.48 -11.51 54.58
N TYR A 46 12.48 -12.24 54.07
CA TYR A 46 11.29 -11.64 53.44
C TYR A 46 10.05 -11.81 54.31
N HIS A 47 9.28 -10.73 54.44
CA HIS A 47 8.08 -10.67 55.26
C HIS A 47 6.90 -10.16 54.43
N THR A 48 5.67 -10.55 54.81
CA THR A 48 4.41 -10.07 54.21
C THR A 48 3.53 -9.44 55.29
N THR A 49 2.78 -8.40 54.94
CA THR A 49 1.82 -7.76 55.84
C THR A 49 0.52 -8.55 56.03
N ASP A 50 0.13 -9.38 55.05
CA ASP A 50 -1.07 -10.23 55.14
C ASP A 50 -0.87 -11.54 54.36
N MET A 51 -0.57 -12.59 55.11
CA MET A 51 -0.35 -13.95 54.58
C MET A 51 -1.63 -14.57 54.00
N THR A 52 -2.81 -14.02 54.27
CA THR A 52 -4.07 -14.53 53.71
C THR A 52 -4.38 -13.98 52.33
N ILE A 53 -3.71 -12.89 51.93
CA ILE A 53 -3.77 -12.30 50.59
C ILE A 53 -2.56 -12.79 49.78
N ALA A 54 -1.33 -12.50 50.23
CA ALA A 54 -0.12 -12.98 49.59
C ALA A 54 0.92 -13.43 50.62
N ASP A 55 1.43 -14.64 50.45
CA ASP A 55 2.46 -15.23 51.29
C ASP A 55 3.81 -15.24 50.57
N VAL A 56 4.91 -15.11 51.33
CA VAL A 56 6.26 -15.06 50.79
C VAL A 56 7.13 -16.13 51.43
N ASN A 57 7.95 -16.80 50.62
CA ASN A 57 8.98 -17.66 51.13
C ASN A 57 10.08 -16.77 51.77
N PRO A 58 10.29 -16.88 53.10
CA PRO A 58 11.14 -15.96 53.83
C PRO A 58 12.63 -16.04 53.45
N SER A 59 13.05 -17.09 52.73
CA SER A 59 14.46 -17.28 52.33
C SER A 59 14.72 -17.07 50.84
N THR A 60 13.69 -17.13 49.98
CA THR A 60 13.88 -17.03 48.52
C THR A 60 13.12 -15.89 47.86
N GLY A 61 12.18 -15.25 48.57
CA GLY A 61 11.34 -14.21 47.98
C GLY A 61 10.28 -14.74 47.00
N LYS A 62 10.10 -16.06 46.90
CA LYS A 62 9.00 -16.64 46.10
C LYS A 62 7.65 -16.24 46.69
N LEU A 63 6.75 -15.76 45.83
CA LEU A 63 5.42 -15.28 46.20
C LEU A 63 4.37 -16.35 45.93
N CYS A 64 3.35 -16.40 46.78
CA CYS A 64 2.13 -17.17 46.59
C CYS A 64 0.92 -16.23 46.73
N ALA A 65 0.06 -16.21 45.72
CA ALA A 65 -1.24 -15.53 45.74
C ALA A 65 -2.27 -16.32 46.56
N GLY A 66 -2.03 -16.39 47.85
CA GLY A 66 -2.70 -17.26 48.81
C GLY A 66 -1.72 -17.60 49.94
N THR A 67 -1.80 -18.81 50.47
CA THR A 67 -0.89 -19.27 51.53
C THR A 67 0.05 -20.37 51.04
N TRP A 68 1.33 -20.28 51.41
CA TRP A 68 2.26 -21.37 51.17
C TRP A 68 1.92 -22.58 52.03
N ASN A 69 2.10 -23.76 51.47
CA ASN A 69 2.07 -24.99 52.23
C ASN A 69 3.22 -24.99 53.26
N ARG A 70 2.88 -25.23 54.54
CA ARG A 70 3.81 -25.34 55.67
C ARG A 70 3.50 -26.60 56.45
N ASN A 71 4.51 -27.38 56.81
CA ASN A 71 4.38 -28.64 57.56
C ASN A 71 3.32 -29.57 56.95
N SER A 72 3.35 -29.69 55.63
CA SER A 72 2.35 -30.49 54.90
C SER A 72 2.59 -31.98 55.17
N GLY A 73 1.55 -32.72 55.54
CA GLY A 73 1.64 -34.19 55.62
C GLY A 73 2.05 -34.80 54.26
N ALA A 74 2.52 -36.05 54.27
CA ALA A 74 2.92 -36.84 53.08
C ALA A 74 4.24 -36.43 52.38
N GLY A 75 5.16 -35.72 53.06
CA GLY A 75 6.54 -35.51 52.57
C GLY A 75 6.69 -34.38 51.54
N ILE A 76 5.70 -33.52 51.38
CA ILE A 76 5.77 -32.33 50.52
C ILE A 76 6.59 -31.26 51.26
N ALA A 77 7.65 -30.76 50.62
CA ALA A 77 8.50 -29.72 51.19
C ALA A 77 7.73 -28.39 51.38
N ASP A 78 8.14 -27.59 52.35
CA ASP A 78 7.52 -26.29 52.59
C ASP A 78 7.77 -25.31 51.43
N TYR A 79 6.82 -24.40 51.19
CA TYR A 79 6.91 -23.36 50.17
C TYR A 79 7.04 -23.89 48.72
N THR A 80 6.43 -25.05 48.43
CA THR A 80 6.40 -25.64 47.07
C THR A 80 5.03 -25.59 46.42
N THR A 81 3.96 -25.42 47.20
CA THR A 81 2.58 -25.41 46.74
C THR A 81 1.88 -24.16 47.26
N CYS A 82 1.33 -23.38 46.35
CA CYS A 82 0.54 -22.20 46.67
C CYS A 82 -0.94 -22.57 46.77
N ASN A 83 -1.53 -22.43 47.95
CA ASN A 83 -2.95 -22.70 48.18
C ASN A 83 -3.76 -21.41 48.05
N ALA A 84 -4.65 -21.36 47.07
CA ALA A 84 -5.51 -20.20 46.86
C ALA A 84 -6.45 -19.99 48.07
N THR A 85 -6.45 -18.77 48.61
CA THR A 85 -7.40 -18.33 49.65
C THR A 85 -8.65 -17.67 49.06
N ASN A 86 -8.64 -17.39 47.75
CA ASN A 86 -9.67 -16.65 47.00
C ASN A 86 -10.00 -15.28 47.62
N LYS A 87 -9.02 -14.65 48.27
CA LYS A 87 -9.13 -13.29 48.82
C LYS A 87 -8.43 -12.29 47.90
N SER A 88 -9.19 -11.35 47.35
CA SER A 88 -8.61 -10.18 46.68
C SER A 88 -8.02 -9.20 47.68
N GLY A 89 -6.93 -8.52 47.29
CA GLY A 89 -6.40 -7.39 48.03
C GLY A 89 -4.93 -7.11 47.74
N THR A 90 -4.33 -6.24 48.53
CA THR A 90 -2.91 -5.89 48.44
C THR A 90 -2.20 -6.28 49.73
N ALA A 91 -1.13 -7.06 49.61
CA ALA A 91 -0.17 -7.31 50.69
C ALA A 91 1.17 -6.65 50.35
N TYR A 92 1.92 -6.20 51.34
CA TYR A 92 3.23 -5.59 51.12
C TYR A 92 4.34 -6.53 51.55
N ILE A 93 5.33 -6.70 50.68
CA ILE A 93 6.53 -7.48 50.94
C ILE A 93 7.69 -6.56 51.29
N ILE A 94 8.37 -6.88 52.38
CA ILE A 94 9.58 -6.17 52.83
C ILE A 94 10.70 -7.20 52.95
N ALA A 95 11.90 -6.81 52.52
CA ALA A 95 13.12 -7.57 52.73
C ALA A 95 13.99 -6.88 53.79
N GLU A 96 14.53 -7.65 54.72
CA GLU A 96 15.44 -7.16 55.75
C GLU A 96 16.78 -7.89 55.68
N ALA A 97 17.85 -7.14 55.88
CA ALA A 97 19.21 -7.66 56.03
C ALA A 97 20.08 -6.65 56.78
N ASP A 98 20.94 -7.14 57.68
CA ASP A 98 21.95 -6.35 58.40
C ASP A 98 21.43 -5.03 59.02
N GLY A 99 20.18 -5.05 59.51
CA GLY A 99 19.52 -3.92 60.19
C GLY A 99 18.89 -2.87 59.26
N ALA A 100 18.90 -3.09 57.94
CA ALA A 100 18.18 -2.28 56.97
C ALA A 100 16.92 -3.01 56.47
N SER A 101 15.85 -2.25 56.21
CA SER A 101 14.61 -2.76 55.59
C SER A 101 14.45 -2.15 54.20
N SER A 102 13.85 -2.91 53.29
CA SER A 102 13.59 -2.46 51.93
C SER A 102 12.43 -1.47 51.82
N ASN A 103 12.24 -0.89 50.63
CA ASN A 103 10.93 -0.35 50.27
C ASN A 103 9.85 -1.44 50.37
N PRO A 104 8.62 -1.11 50.81
CA PRO A 104 7.51 -2.04 50.73
C PRO A 104 7.15 -2.26 49.25
N LEU A 105 7.08 -3.52 48.83
CA LEU A 105 6.67 -3.92 47.50
C LEU A 105 5.21 -4.41 47.53
N PRO A 106 4.26 -3.73 46.89
CA PRO A 106 2.87 -4.20 46.86
C PRO A 106 2.73 -5.46 46.00
N VAL A 107 1.94 -6.41 46.49
CA VAL A 107 1.52 -7.62 45.79
C VAL A 107 0.00 -7.61 45.71
N TYR A 108 -0.52 -7.49 44.49
CA TYR A 108 -1.94 -7.45 44.16
C TYR A 108 -2.42 -8.87 43.86
N VAL A 109 -3.39 -9.35 44.62
CA VAL A 109 -4.00 -10.67 44.43
C VAL A 109 -5.46 -10.48 44.03
N HIS A 110 -5.87 -11.15 42.97
CA HIS A 110 -7.18 -10.97 42.34
C HIS A 110 -7.66 -12.25 41.63
N PRO A 111 -8.94 -12.34 41.22
CA PRO A 111 -9.43 -13.43 40.39
C PRO A 111 -8.70 -13.52 39.05
N THR A 112 -8.79 -14.67 38.38
CA THR A 112 -8.17 -14.86 37.05
C THR A 112 -8.69 -13.85 36.03
N VAL A 113 -7.77 -13.05 35.49
CA VAL A 113 -8.04 -12.11 34.41
C VAL A 113 -8.28 -12.85 33.11
N THR A 114 -9.36 -12.52 32.42
CA THR A 114 -9.71 -13.12 31.11
C THR A 114 -9.67 -12.11 29.98
N SER A 115 -9.78 -10.81 30.26
CA SER A 115 -9.64 -9.77 29.25
C SER A 115 -9.18 -8.44 29.85
N VAL A 116 -8.44 -7.69 29.05
CA VAL A 116 -8.08 -6.29 29.29
C VAL A 116 -8.57 -5.51 28.08
N VAL A 117 -9.25 -4.38 28.31
CA VAL A 117 -9.81 -3.55 27.24
C VAL A 117 -9.35 -2.10 27.42
N LEU A 118 -8.61 -1.59 26.45
CA LEU A 118 -8.16 -0.20 26.39
C LEU A 118 -9.36 0.72 26.10
N GLY A 119 -9.45 1.83 26.83
CA GLY A 119 -10.56 2.77 26.70
C GLY A 119 -10.26 4.14 27.25
N ALA A 120 -11.27 5.01 27.24
CA ALA A 120 -11.17 6.28 27.95
C ALA A 120 -10.99 6.06 29.47
N PRO A 121 -10.25 6.94 30.16
CA PRO A 121 -10.23 6.96 31.62
C PRO A 121 -11.64 7.07 32.19
N SER A 122 -11.86 6.41 33.32
CA SER A 122 -13.11 6.47 34.04
C SER A 122 -13.37 7.88 34.57
N THR A 123 -14.61 8.34 34.43
CA THR A 123 -15.11 9.55 35.09
C THR A 123 -15.83 9.23 36.41
N ASP A 124 -16.11 7.96 36.69
CA ASP A 124 -16.79 7.47 37.89
C ASP A 124 -16.26 6.09 38.30
N CYS A 125 -15.43 6.08 39.34
CA CYS A 125 -14.81 4.88 39.86
C CYS A 125 -15.76 3.93 40.60
N SER A 126 -17.01 4.34 40.82
CA SER A 126 -18.02 3.51 41.48
C SER A 126 -18.78 2.63 40.50
N THR A 127 -19.10 3.15 39.31
CA THR A 127 -19.94 2.46 38.32
C THR A 127 -19.15 1.93 37.13
N ASP A 128 -18.03 2.56 36.78
CA ASP A 128 -17.21 2.17 35.62
C ASP A 128 -15.71 2.32 35.94
N PRO A 129 -15.15 1.54 36.88
CA PRO A 129 -13.75 1.68 37.24
C PRO A 129 -12.83 1.26 36.08
N ALA A 130 -11.88 2.13 35.74
CA ALA A 130 -10.75 1.81 34.86
C ALA A 130 -9.43 1.94 35.66
N THR A 131 -8.29 1.69 35.04
CA THR A 131 -6.99 1.76 35.73
C THR A 131 -6.72 3.11 36.40
N ASN A 132 -7.27 4.22 35.89
CA ASN A 132 -7.18 5.54 36.53
C ASN A 132 -7.94 5.67 37.88
N CYS A 133 -8.70 4.65 38.25
CA CYS A 133 -9.37 4.51 39.55
C CYS A 133 -8.59 3.64 40.53
N SER A 134 -7.49 3.02 40.08
CA SER A 134 -6.62 2.23 40.94
C SER A 134 -5.74 3.16 41.78
N PRO A 135 -5.55 2.91 43.08
CA PRO A 135 -4.53 3.59 43.88
C PRO A 135 -3.11 3.41 43.32
N ALA A 136 -2.91 2.47 42.39
CA ALA A 136 -1.65 2.18 41.72
C ALA A 136 -1.53 2.80 40.31
N ALA A 137 -2.43 3.70 39.90
CA ALA A 137 -2.58 4.07 38.49
C ALA A 137 -1.38 4.78 37.84
N TYR A 138 -0.66 5.67 38.54
CA TYR A 138 0.38 6.54 37.96
C TYR A 138 1.53 6.80 38.96
N SER A 139 2.79 6.64 38.54
CA SER A 139 3.92 6.48 39.46
C SER A 139 4.58 7.73 40.05
N THR A 140 4.13 8.95 39.75
CA THR A 140 4.91 10.13 40.13
C THR A 140 4.84 10.49 41.62
N SER A 141 4.00 9.82 42.41
CA SER A 141 3.94 9.90 43.87
C SER A 141 2.97 8.81 44.39
N PRO A 142 3.06 8.31 45.63
CA PRO A 142 1.94 7.60 46.25
C PRO A 142 0.76 8.58 46.35
N THR A 143 -0.03 8.68 45.29
CA THR A 143 -1.27 9.45 45.29
C THR A 143 -2.26 8.67 46.14
N SER A 144 -2.24 8.94 47.44
CA SER A 144 -3.23 8.40 48.38
C SER A 144 -4.58 9.00 48.03
N CYS A 145 -5.35 8.29 47.20
CA CYS A 145 -6.77 8.53 47.08
C CYS A 145 -7.49 7.87 48.25
N THR A 146 -8.67 8.39 48.61
CA THR A 146 -9.54 7.67 49.54
C THR A 146 -10.04 6.41 48.85
N VAL A 147 -9.65 5.25 49.37
CA VAL A 147 -10.01 3.94 48.80
C VAL A 147 -11.34 3.48 49.38
N ASN A 148 -12.26 3.04 48.52
CA ASN A 148 -13.44 2.31 48.94
C ASN A 148 -13.03 0.87 49.31
N PRO A 149 -13.16 0.48 50.59
CA PRO A 149 -12.70 -0.84 51.05
C PRO A 149 -13.50 -2.00 50.44
N ALA A 150 -14.68 -1.75 49.87
CA ALA A 150 -15.50 -2.80 49.26
C ALA A 150 -14.99 -3.27 47.88
N ASN A 151 -14.36 -2.39 47.11
CA ASN A 151 -13.92 -2.68 45.73
C ASN A 151 -12.45 -2.36 45.45
N GLY A 152 -11.74 -1.72 46.39
CA GLY A 152 -10.32 -1.35 46.25
C GLY A 152 -10.08 -0.15 45.33
N CYS A 153 -11.12 0.52 44.85
CA CYS A 153 -11.01 1.69 43.98
C CYS A 153 -10.87 2.99 44.78
N CYS A 154 -10.20 3.98 44.20
CA CYS A 154 -10.35 5.37 44.60
C CYS A 154 -11.83 5.79 44.50
N ILE A 155 -12.31 6.61 45.45
CA ILE A 155 -13.68 7.17 45.38
C ILE A 155 -13.81 8.14 44.20
N THR A 156 -12.74 8.88 43.89
CA THR A 156 -12.67 9.80 42.76
C THR A 156 -11.58 9.37 41.80
N PRO A 157 -11.77 9.51 40.47
CA PRO A 157 -10.73 9.25 39.48
C PRO A 157 -9.46 10.04 39.78
N LEU A 158 -8.30 9.40 39.62
CA LEU A 158 -7.03 10.11 39.72
C LEU A 158 -6.87 11.05 38.52
N PRO A 159 -6.34 12.27 38.72
CA PRO A 159 -6.05 13.18 37.64
C PRO A 159 -5.04 12.54 36.69
N THR A 160 -5.31 12.63 35.39
CA THR A 160 -4.44 12.15 34.33
C THR A 160 -3.92 13.33 33.53
N SER A 161 -2.82 13.14 32.78
CA SER A 161 -2.53 14.02 31.65
C SER A 161 -3.67 13.95 30.62
N THR A 162 -3.57 14.65 29.49
CA THR A 162 -4.51 14.48 28.36
C THR A 162 -4.78 12.99 28.13
N ALA A 163 -6.03 12.58 28.26
CA ALA A 163 -6.44 11.19 28.19
C ALA A 163 -6.35 10.67 26.74
N TYR A 164 -5.84 9.45 26.54
CA TYR A 164 -6.13 8.76 25.29
C TYR A 164 -7.56 8.24 25.34
N VAL A 165 -8.37 8.60 24.33
CA VAL A 165 -9.71 8.05 24.14
C VAL A 165 -9.70 7.16 22.90
N SER A 166 -10.04 5.88 23.10
CA SER A 166 -9.97 4.82 22.08
C SER A 166 -10.94 4.98 20.91
N ASN A 167 -11.73 6.06 20.90
CA ASN A 167 -12.59 6.49 19.79
C ASN A 167 -11.96 7.63 18.97
N SER A 168 -10.67 7.91 19.16
CA SER A 168 -9.94 8.96 18.47
C SER A 168 -8.47 8.59 18.21
N CYS A 169 -7.78 9.47 17.50
CA CYS A 169 -6.35 9.39 17.25
C CYS A 169 -5.64 10.59 17.89
N LEU A 170 -4.35 10.44 18.21
CA LEU A 170 -3.49 11.53 18.67
C LEU A 170 -2.57 12.02 17.55
N SER A 171 -2.39 13.33 17.42
CA SER A 171 -1.44 13.92 16.48
C SER A 171 0.00 13.57 16.85
N GLN A 172 0.89 13.48 15.86
CA GLN A 172 2.33 13.23 16.06
C GLN A 172 2.92 14.16 17.13
N GLY A 173 3.70 13.60 18.04
CA GLY A 173 4.31 14.32 19.17
C GLY A 173 3.40 14.58 20.36
N THR A 174 2.10 14.26 20.25
CA THR A 174 1.14 14.42 21.36
C THR A 174 1.20 13.21 22.29
N THR A 175 1.10 13.46 23.59
CA THR A 175 1.03 12.42 24.63
C THR A 175 -0.41 12.17 25.09
N GLY A 176 -0.76 10.92 25.35
CA GLY A 176 -2.03 10.51 25.93
C GLY A 176 -1.85 9.48 27.04
N GLN A 177 -2.51 9.65 28.18
CA GLN A 177 -2.53 8.63 29.23
C GLN A 177 -3.42 7.47 28.81
N LEU A 178 -2.86 6.25 28.78
CA LEU A 178 -3.64 5.03 28.56
C LEU A 178 -4.42 4.67 29.82
N ALA A 179 -5.67 4.24 29.62
CA ALA A 179 -6.49 3.63 30.65
C ALA A 179 -7.13 2.36 30.12
N ALA A 180 -7.28 1.34 30.97
CA ALA A 180 -7.91 0.08 30.58
C ALA A 180 -8.89 -0.40 31.65
N ARG A 181 -9.81 -1.26 31.22
CA ARG A 181 -10.70 -2.03 32.08
C ARG A 181 -10.23 -3.48 32.08
N VAL A 182 -10.23 -4.11 33.25
CA VAL A 182 -9.78 -5.49 33.44
C VAL A 182 -10.93 -6.33 33.96
N PHE A 183 -11.20 -7.45 33.30
CA PHE A 183 -12.33 -8.32 33.64
C PHE A 183 -11.87 -9.72 34.03
N ASP A 184 -12.58 -10.31 34.99
CA ASP A 184 -12.38 -11.70 35.41
C ASP A 184 -13.21 -12.70 34.58
N GLY A 185 -13.10 -13.99 34.92
CA GLY A 185 -13.84 -15.07 34.24
C GLY A 185 -15.36 -15.03 34.36
N SER A 186 -15.90 -14.21 35.27
CA SER A 186 -17.34 -13.96 35.39
C SER A 186 -17.82 -12.73 34.60
N GLY A 187 -16.88 -11.98 34.01
CA GLY A 187 -17.15 -10.70 33.36
C GLY A 187 -17.19 -9.52 34.34
N ALA A 188 -16.82 -9.72 35.61
CA ALA A 188 -16.78 -8.63 36.59
C ALA A 188 -15.57 -7.73 36.36
N ASN A 189 -15.77 -6.41 36.45
CA ASN A 189 -14.69 -5.43 36.33
C ASN A 189 -13.86 -5.38 37.63
N ILE A 190 -12.60 -5.79 37.54
CA ILE A 190 -11.63 -5.86 38.64
C ILE A 190 -10.48 -4.87 38.48
N SER A 191 -10.65 -3.82 37.66
CA SER A 191 -9.57 -2.87 37.28
C SER A 191 -8.80 -2.25 38.45
N CYS A 192 -9.44 -2.05 39.59
CA CYS A 192 -8.79 -1.49 40.78
C CYS A 192 -8.01 -2.52 41.60
N GLN A 193 -8.27 -3.82 41.41
CA GLN A 193 -7.68 -4.91 42.20
C GLN A 193 -6.37 -5.43 41.62
N VAL A 194 -6.12 -5.18 40.34
CA VAL A 194 -5.02 -5.81 39.58
C VAL A 194 -3.69 -5.05 39.65
N GLY A 195 -3.66 -3.88 40.31
CA GLY A 195 -2.48 -3.02 40.34
C GLY A 195 -2.23 -2.27 39.02
N HIS A 196 -0.98 -1.87 38.77
CA HIS A 196 -0.62 -1.11 37.57
C HIS A 196 -0.40 -2.02 36.36
N LEU A 197 -0.85 -1.59 35.18
CA LEU A 197 -0.66 -2.31 33.92
C LEU A 197 0.63 -1.87 33.23
N SER A 198 1.48 -2.83 32.84
CA SER A 198 2.58 -2.55 31.92
C SER A 198 2.06 -2.63 30.49
N TYR A 199 2.11 -1.52 29.76
CA TYR A 199 1.70 -1.49 28.36
C TYR A 199 2.91 -1.66 27.44
N ALA A 200 2.71 -2.33 26.31
CA ALA A 200 3.69 -2.39 25.24
C ALA A 200 3.00 -2.34 23.88
N ALA A 201 3.53 -1.49 22.99
CA ALA A 201 3.09 -1.40 21.61
C ALA A 201 3.79 -2.47 20.76
N GLN A 202 3.06 -3.13 19.87
CA GLN A 202 3.69 -4.04 18.90
C GLN A 202 4.60 -3.29 17.92
N THR A 203 4.22 -2.05 17.55
CA THR A 203 4.99 -1.21 16.62
C THR A 203 5.38 0.11 17.29
N SER A 204 6.59 0.16 17.86
CA SER A 204 7.08 1.34 18.59
C SER A 204 7.34 2.57 17.71
N SER A 205 7.43 2.40 16.39
CA SER A 205 7.50 3.53 15.44
C SER A 205 6.18 4.29 15.32
N ILE A 206 5.05 3.71 15.73
CA ILE A 206 3.74 4.38 15.75
C ILE A 206 3.50 5.07 17.10
N VAL A 207 3.88 4.44 18.20
CA VAL A 207 3.71 4.97 19.55
C VAL A 207 4.75 4.38 20.50
N THR A 208 5.33 5.22 21.33
CA THR A 208 6.14 4.78 22.47
C THR A 208 5.32 4.92 23.74
N ILE A 209 5.40 3.93 24.62
CA ILE A 209 4.68 3.97 25.90
C ILE A 209 5.71 3.92 27.01
N ASP A 210 5.66 4.91 27.90
CA ASP A 210 6.53 4.92 29.07
C ASP A 210 6.04 3.94 30.14
N GLU A 211 6.84 3.83 31.19
CA GLU A 211 6.58 2.93 32.30
C GLU A 211 5.25 3.27 33.04
N ASN A 212 4.74 4.50 32.93
CA ASN A 212 3.49 4.98 33.54
C ASN A 212 2.27 4.84 32.63
N GLY A 213 2.42 4.22 31.46
CA GLY A 213 1.34 4.11 30.49
C GLY A 213 1.05 5.42 29.74
N VAL A 214 1.96 6.40 29.75
CA VAL A 214 1.86 7.59 28.91
C VAL A 214 2.31 7.22 27.50
N ALA A 215 1.37 7.20 26.57
CA ALA A 215 1.60 6.94 25.17
C ALA A 215 1.98 8.24 24.44
N THR A 216 3.13 8.26 23.76
CA THR A 216 3.56 9.37 22.89
C THR A 216 3.41 8.94 21.43
N ALA A 217 2.54 9.62 20.70
CA ALA A 217 2.31 9.38 19.28
C ALA A 217 3.56 9.72 18.45
N GLN A 218 4.05 8.77 17.65
CA GLN A 218 5.29 8.90 16.87
C GLN A 218 4.97 9.11 15.38
N ALA A 219 4.84 8.05 14.59
CA ALA A 219 4.45 8.13 13.19
C ALA A 219 2.94 7.83 12.98
N PRO A 220 2.32 8.36 11.92
CA PRO A 220 0.94 8.05 11.55
C PRO A 220 0.72 6.56 11.32
N GLY A 221 -0.42 6.06 11.79
CA GLY A 221 -0.79 4.65 11.70
C GLY A 221 -1.44 4.18 13.00
N SER A 222 -1.75 2.89 13.05
CA SER A 222 -2.26 2.24 14.25
C SER A 222 -1.44 1.00 14.59
N THR A 223 -1.44 0.63 15.87
CA THR A 223 -0.75 -0.56 16.36
C THR A 223 -1.54 -1.21 17.49
N ILE A 224 -1.39 -2.53 17.63
CA ILE A 224 -1.92 -3.25 18.78
C ILE A 224 -1.13 -2.86 20.03
N ILE A 225 -1.85 -2.63 21.12
CA ILE A 225 -1.31 -2.44 22.46
C ILE A 225 -1.59 -3.70 23.27
N SER A 226 -0.53 -4.29 23.79
CA SER A 226 -0.60 -5.32 24.82
C SER A 226 -0.57 -4.67 26.20
N ALA A 227 -1.33 -5.23 27.14
CA ALA A 227 -1.20 -4.90 28.55
C ALA A 227 -0.82 -6.18 29.30
N ASN A 228 0.18 -6.05 30.17
CA ASN A 228 0.70 -7.13 30.96
C ASN A 228 0.50 -6.83 32.45
N LEU A 229 -0.05 -7.81 33.13
CA LEU A 229 0.05 -8.00 34.57
C LEU A 229 1.20 -9.01 34.77
N SER A 230 2.00 -8.88 35.82
CA SER A 230 3.14 -9.79 36.04
C SER A 230 2.68 -11.26 35.99
N ASN A 231 3.00 -11.99 34.91
CA ASN A 231 2.57 -13.37 34.61
C ASN A 231 1.16 -13.59 33.99
N ALA A 232 0.47 -12.55 33.53
CA ALA A 232 -0.73 -12.65 32.68
C ALA A 232 -0.76 -11.52 31.64
N GLY A 233 -0.56 -11.87 30.36
CA GLY A 233 -0.59 -10.92 29.24
C GLY A 233 -1.91 -10.98 28.46
N SER A 234 -2.38 -9.83 27.97
CA SER A 234 -3.55 -9.74 27.09
C SER A 234 -3.38 -8.65 26.02
N SER A 235 -4.03 -8.82 24.87
CA SER A 235 -4.18 -7.74 23.89
C SER A 235 -5.21 -6.76 24.41
N ALA A 236 -4.76 -5.58 24.86
CA ALA A 236 -5.62 -4.57 25.45
C ALA A 236 -6.48 -3.85 24.40
N GLY A 237 -5.98 -3.69 23.17
CA GLY A 237 -6.67 -2.97 22.10
C GLY A 237 -5.68 -2.42 21.09
N PHE A 238 -6.03 -1.29 20.47
CA PHE A 238 -5.16 -0.59 19.54
C PHE A 238 -4.97 0.86 19.97
N PHE A 239 -3.87 1.44 19.51
CA PHE A 239 -3.59 2.87 19.59
C PHE A 239 -3.50 3.44 18.17
N SER A 240 -3.99 4.65 17.98
CA SER A 240 -4.00 5.35 16.70
C SER A 240 -3.28 6.70 16.81
N THR A 241 -2.23 6.84 16.00
CA THR A 241 -1.65 8.14 15.65
C THR A 241 -2.37 8.65 14.41
N CYS A 242 -2.79 9.92 14.43
CA CYS A 242 -3.64 10.46 13.38
C CYS A 242 -3.00 10.31 11.99
N PRO A 243 -3.74 9.74 11.02
CA PRO A 243 -3.27 9.63 9.64
C PRO A 243 -3.15 11.01 9.01
N PRO A 244 -2.40 11.13 7.90
CA PRO A 244 -2.51 12.29 7.03
C PRO A 244 -3.94 12.47 6.53
N THR A 245 -4.37 13.72 6.39
CA THR A 245 -5.62 14.12 5.73
C THR A 245 -5.36 15.02 4.53
N SER A 246 -4.11 15.45 4.30
CA SER A 246 -3.72 16.16 3.10
C SER A 246 -2.23 16.03 2.87
N ILE A 247 -1.86 15.98 1.60
CA ILE A 247 -0.49 16.11 1.12
C ILE A 247 -0.52 17.23 0.08
N SER A 248 0.14 18.35 0.37
CA SER A 248 0.30 19.44 -0.58
C SER A 248 1.66 19.29 -1.26
N LEU A 249 1.64 19.01 -2.56
CA LEU A 249 2.83 18.84 -3.39
C LEU A 249 3.05 20.10 -4.23
N THR A 250 4.24 20.71 -4.09
CA THR A 250 4.61 21.96 -4.75
C THR A 250 6.08 21.96 -5.16
N VAL A 251 6.47 22.88 -6.05
CA VAL A 251 7.87 23.17 -6.33
C VAL A 251 8.36 24.27 -5.36
N PRO A 252 9.46 24.08 -4.59
CA PRO A 252 9.86 25.00 -3.53
C PRO A 252 10.10 26.44 -3.98
N ILE A 253 10.61 26.64 -5.20
CA ILE A 253 11.01 27.96 -5.71
C ILE A 253 9.80 28.81 -6.12
N THR A 254 8.78 28.18 -6.71
CA THR A 254 7.62 28.89 -7.28
C THR A 254 6.37 28.77 -6.42
N GLY A 255 6.29 27.76 -5.55
CA GLY A 255 5.06 27.37 -4.86
C GLY A 255 3.98 26.82 -5.79
N GLY A 256 4.29 26.62 -7.08
CA GLY A 256 3.34 26.20 -8.10
C GLY A 256 3.18 24.68 -8.19
N THR A 257 2.11 24.27 -8.89
CA THR A 257 1.81 22.87 -9.24
C THR A 257 2.20 22.49 -10.68
N GLN A 258 2.93 23.39 -11.36
CA GLN A 258 3.48 23.18 -12.70
C GLN A 258 4.94 23.59 -12.73
N VAL A 259 5.78 22.80 -13.41
CA VAL A 259 7.20 23.12 -13.57
C VAL A 259 7.75 22.57 -14.88
N SER A 260 8.66 23.33 -15.50
CA SER A 260 9.50 22.83 -16.57
C SER A 260 10.89 22.51 -16.02
N VAL A 261 11.36 21.27 -16.25
CA VAL A 261 12.62 20.77 -15.69
C VAL A 261 13.52 20.26 -16.82
N ASN A 262 14.75 20.75 -16.87
CA ASN A 262 15.77 20.24 -17.78
C ASN A 262 16.56 19.11 -17.07
N PRO A 263 16.96 18.02 -17.77
CA PRO A 263 17.79 16.96 -17.20
C PRO A 263 19.04 17.45 -16.42
N ASN A 264 19.64 18.57 -16.84
CA ASN A 264 20.84 19.14 -16.21
C ASN A 264 20.57 20.02 -14.99
N ASN A 265 19.31 20.33 -14.69
CA ASN A 265 18.92 21.17 -13.56
C ASN A 265 17.75 20.56 -12.78
N PRO A 266 17.99 19.46 -12.03
CA PRO A 266 16.97 18.79 -11.24
C PRO A 266 16.23 19.76 -10.30
N GLN A 267 14.93 19.54 -10.09
CA GLN A 267 14.12 20.37 -9.20
C GLN A 267 13.65 19.57 -8.00
N PRO A 268 13.94 20.00 -6.75
CA PRO A 268 13.41 19.33 -5.57
C PRO A 268 11.89 19.49 -5.47
N LEU A 269 11.22 18.53 -4.83
CA LEU A 269 9.81 18.63 -4.47
C LEU A 269 9.65 19.08 -3.01
N ASN A 270 8.60 19.85 -2.75
CA ASN A 270 8.16 20.16 -1.39
C ASN A 270 6.80 19.49 -1.14
N ALA A 271 6.75 18.59 -0.17
CA ALA A 271 5.54 17.94 0.29
C ALA A 271 5.23 18.36 1.72
N VAL A 272 4.09 19.05 1.94
CA VAL A 272 3.60 19.41 3.27
C VAL A 272 2.44 18.50 3.61
N VAL A 273 2.61 17.68 4.64
CA VAL A 273 1.61 16.70 5.08
C VAL A 273 0.97 17.17 6.38
N LYS A 274 -0.35 17.15 6.46
CA LYS A 274 -1.09 17.51 7.67
C LYS A 274 -2.08 16.43 8.08
N ASP A 275 -2.32 16.29 9.38
CA ASP A 275 -3.41 15.50 9.92
C ASP A 275 -4.71 16.30 10.10
N LYS A 276 -5.76 15.64 10.62
CA LYS A 276 -7.08 16.23 10.86
C LYS A 276 -7.07 17.43 11.83
N ASN A 277 -6.04 17.55 12.66
CA ASN A 277 -5.89 18.64 13.63
C ASN A 277 -5.01 19.78 13.07
N GLY A 278 -4.56 19.68 11.81
CA GLY A 278 -3.68 20.65 11.17
C GLY A 278 -2.21 20.53 11.57
N THR A 279 -1.84 19.48 12.32
CA THR A 279 -0.45 19.22 12.71
C THR A 279 0.36 18.82 11.49
N ILE A 280 1.53 19.44 11.29
CA ILE A 280 2.46 19.05 10.23
C ILE A 280 3.11 17.73 10.63
N LEU A 281 2.97 16.73 9.78
CA LEU A 281 3.56 15.41 9.98
C LEU A 281 4.95 15.37 9.33
N THR A 282 5.92 14.85 10.06
CA THR A 282 7.34 14.78 9.64
C THR A 282 7.86 13.35 9.73
N GLY A 283 8.96 13.07 9.02
CA GLY A 283 9.58 11.74 9.00
C GLY A 283 8.77 10.67 8.25
N LEU A 284 7.85 11.09 7.37
CA LEU A 284 7.04 10.18 6.56
C LEU A 284 7.83 9.65 5.37
N THR A 285 7.62 8.38 5.04
CA THR A 285 8.07 7.80 3.77
C THR A 285 6.96 8.00 2.75
N LEU A 286 7.06 9.08 1.97
CA LEU A 286 6.14 9.32 0.85
C LEU A 286 6.64 8.61 -0.40
N GLU A 287 5.71 7.99 -1.11
CA GLU A 287 5.94 7.46 -2.43
C GLU A 287 5.62 8.53 -3.47
N PHE A 288 6.52 8.72 -4.44
CA PHE A 288 6.32 9.65 -5.54
C PHE A 288 6.13 8.84 -6.81
N VAL A 289 4.97 8.96 -7.44
CA VAL A 289 4.64 8.24 -8.67
C VAL A 289 4.60 9.18 -9.86
N SER A 290 4.89 8.65 -11.03
CA SER A 290 4.85 9.36 -12.31
C SER A 290 3.97 8.62 -13.30
N THR A 291 3.22 9.35 -14.12
CA THR A 291 2.50 8.77 -15.25
C THR A 291 3.41 8.37 -16.41
N THR A 292 4.65 8.86 -16.47
CA THR A 292 5.65 8.47 -17.47
C THR A 292 7.00 8.13 -16.84
N PRO A 293 7.07 7.05 -16.04
CA PRO A 293 8.26 6.76 -15.23
C PRO A 293 9.52 6.44 -16.06
N THR A 294 9.37 6.07 -17.34
CA THR A 294 10.50 5.89 -18.27
C THR A 294 11.19 7.22 -18.63
N THR A 295 10.45 8.33 -18.72
CA THR A 295 10.98 9.63 -19.16
C THR A 295 11.21 10.57 -17.98
N ILE A 296 10.25 10.63 -17.05
CA ILE A 296 10.30 11.47 -15.86
C ILE A 296 9.98 10.57 -14.66
N PRO A 297 10.97 9.95 -14.00
CA PRO A 297 10.73 9.06 -12.87
C PRO A 297 10.19 9.83 -11.65
N GLY A 298 9.29 9.19 -10.90
CA GLY A 298 8.78 9.71 -9.63
C GLY A 298 9.81 9.59 -8.52
N ASN A 299 10.23 10.71 -7.93
CA ASN A 299 11.19 10.80 -6.84
C ASN A 299 10.95 12.08 -6.02
N SER A 300 11.56 12.21 -4.84
CA SER A 300 11.54 13.46 -4.07
C SER A 300 12.27 14.63 -4.74
N THR A 301 13.01 14.36 -5.82
CA THR A 301 13.61 15.33 -6.73
C THR A 301 13.30 14.93 -8.16
N ILE A 302 12.71 15.84 -8.93
CA ILE A 302 12.40 15.63 -10.33
C ILE A 302 13.71 15.69 -11.14
N THR A 303 14.05 14.57 -11.77
CA THR A 303 15.23 14.45 -12.64
C THR A 303 14.82 13.75 -13.93
N PRO A 304 14.36 14.49 -14.97
CA PRO A 304 13.96 13.89 -16.23
C PRO A 304 15.14 13.16 -16.88
N LEU A 305 14.90 11.94 -17.34
CA LEU A 305 15.85 11.16 -18.13
C LEU A 305 15.74 11.51 -19.62
N PHE A 306 14.52 11.78 -20.08
CA PHE A 306 14.22 12.14 -21.47
C PHE A 306 13.18 13.27 -21.53
N PRO A 307 13.12 14.02 -22.65
CA PRO A 307 12.03 14.95 -22.90
C PRO A 307 10.67 14.26 -22.90
N GLY A 308 9.62 15.00 -22.52
CA GLY A 308 8.26 14.50 -22.39
C GLY A 308 7.44 15.29 -21.36
N SER A 309 6.28 14.76 -20.98
CA SER A 309 5.44 15.32 -19.93
C SER A 309 5.00 14.23 -18.95
N ALA A 310 4.76 14.62 -17.71
CA ALA A 310 4.33 13.71 -16.64
C ALA A 310 3.48 14.44 -15.62
N ALA A 311 2.61 13.68 -14.97
CA ALA A 311 1.97 14.05 -13.72
C ALA A 311 2.68 13.34 -12.58
N ILE A 312 3.11 14.09 -11.57
CA ILE A 312 3.70 13.55 -10.34
C ILE A 312 2.70 13.69 -9.20
N THR A 313 2.45 12.61 -8.48
CA THR A 313 1.69 12.63 -7.23
C THR A 313 2.51 12.00 -6.10
N ALA A 314 2.25 12.46 -4.88
CA ALA A 314 2.81 11.90 -3.66
C ALA A 314 1.74 11.12 -2.91
N ILE A 315 2.08 9.92 -2.47
CA ILE A 315 1.17 9.00 -1.79
C ILE A 315 1.78 8.62 -0.43
N CYS A 316 0.98 8.73 0.63
CA CYS A 316 1.26 8.07 1.90
C CYS A 316 0.36 6.84 1.98
N GLN A 317 0.93 5.65 1.84
CA GLN A 317 0.17 4.40 1.89
C GLN A 317 0.87 3.28 2.66
N PRO A 318 0.11 2.33 3.23
CA PRO A 318 0.67 1.17 3.93
C PRO A 318 1.54 0.32 2.99
N PRO A 319 2.51 -0.44 3.53
CA PRO A 319 2.85 -0.57 4.95
C PRO A 319 3.85 0.49 5.45
N SER A 320 4.48 1.24 4.55
CA SER A 320 5.57 2.17 4.90
C SER A 320 5.08 3.48 5.51
N CYS A 321 3.86 3.90 5.16
CA CYS A 321 3.23 5.11 5.68
C CYS A 321 1.79 4.80 6.11
N ASN A 322 1.35 5.33 7.26
CA ASN A 322 0.00 5.10 7.78
C ASN A 322 -0.40 3.60 7.92
N PRO A 323 0.45 2.69 8.41
CA PRO A 323 0.09 1.27 8.54
C PRO A 323 -1.05 1.06 9.55
N SER A 324 -1.73 -0.06 9.42
CA SER A 324 -2.76 -0.51 10.37
C SER A 324 -2.81 -2.03 10.39
N PRO A 325 -3.09 -2.68 11.53
CA PRO A 325 -3.49 -4.07 11.55
C PRO A 325 -4.69 -4.31 10.62
N PHE A 326 -4.75 -5.49 10.01
CA PHE A 326 -5.74 -5.79 8.95
C PHE A 326 -7.20 -5.55 9.40
N ASN A 327 -7.54 -5.89 10.65
CA ASN A 327 -8.87 -5.70 11.24
C ASN A 327 -9.15 -4.27 11.76
N GLN A 328 -8.24 -3.33 11.48
CA GLN A 328 -8.31 -1.92 11.84
C GLN A 328 -8.06 -1.01 10.63
N ILE A 329 -7.96 -1.57 9.42
CA ILE A 329 -7.88 -0.77 8.19
C ILE A 329 -9.16 0.07 8.07
N GLY A 330 -8.98 1.37 7.79
CA GLY A 330 -10.03 2.38 7.66
C GLY A 330 -10.45 3.04 8.97
N LEU A 331 -10.08 2.48 10.15
CA LEU A 331 -10.44 3.09 11.42
C LEU A 331 -9.71 4.44 11.60
N PHE A 332 -10.47 5.52 11.77
CA PHE A 332 -9.99 6.91 11.78
C PHE A 332 -9.19 7.34 10.54
N GLY A 333 -9.22 6.55 9.46
CA GLY A 333 -8.39 6.74 8.27
C GLY A 333 -6.99 6.10 8.36
N ASN A 334 -6.68 5.28 9.38
CA ASN A 334 -5.43 4.51 9.37
C ASN A 334 -5.53 3.29 8.44
N GLY A 335 -4.42 2.89 7.84
CA GLY A 335 -4.38 1.71 6.96
C GLY A 335 -4.95 1.95 5.56
N THR A 336 -5.26 3.21 5.20
CA THR A 336 -5.73 3.60 3.88
C THR A 336 -4.76 4.60 3.23
N PRO A 337 -4.66 4.63 1.89
CA PRO A 337 -3.80 5.58 1.20
C PRO A 337 -4.32 7.01 1.32
N VAL A 338 -3.40 7.96 1.26
CA VAL A 338 -3.67 9.40 1.16
C VAL A 338 -2.88 9.95 -0.02
N VAL A 339 -3.58 10.60 -0.96
CA VAL A 339 -3.00 11.04 -2.24
C VAL A 339 -2.92 12.57 -2.30
N SER A 340 -1.83 13.12 -2.83
CA SER A 340 -1.65 14.56 -3.00
C SER A 340 -2.46 15.14 -4.16
N ASN A 341 -2.42 16.46 -4.32
CA ASN A 341 -2.68 17.09 -5.61
C ASN A 341 -1.68 16.60 -6.67
N GLU A 342 -2.05 16.76 -7.94
CA GLU A 342 -1.13 16.55 -9.05
C GLU A 342 -0.13 17.71 -9.18
N LEU A 343 1.09 17.37 -9.58
CA LEU A 343 2.11 18.29 -10.04
C LEU A 343 2.50 17.95 -11.48
N THR A 344 2.18 18.82 -12.43
CA THR A 344 2.53 18.60 -13.84
C THR A 344 3.98 19.02 -14.11
N VAL A 345 4.74 18.14 -14.76
CA VAL A 345 6.14 18.33 -15.11
C VAL A 345 6.30 18.24 -16.63
N THR A 346 6.98 19.23 -17.20
CA THR A 346 7.37 19.20 -18.62
C THR A 346 8.89 19.21 -18.77
N ALA A 347 9.43 18.19 -19.42
CA ALA A 347 10.84 18.12 -19.81
C ALA A 347 10.98 18.51 -21.29
N PRO A 348 11.47 19.72 -21.61
CA PRO A 348 11.60 20.17 -22.98
C PRO A 348 12.78 19.48 -23.69
N GLY A 349 12.66 19.28 -25.00
CA GLY A 349 13.74 18.75 -25.84
C GLY A 349 13.23 17.74 -26.87
N LYS A 350 14.16 17.00 -27.48
CA LYS A 350 13.89 15.85 -28.35
C LYS A 350 14.73 14.65 -27.95
N SER A 351 14.15 13.46 -28.06
CA SER A 351 14.83 12.18 -27.86
C SER A 351 15.00 11.45 -29.19
N SER A 352 15.98 10.56 -29.26
CA SER A 352 15.99 9.53 -30.29
C SER A 352 15.24 8.29 -29.77
N THR A 353 14.93 7.36 -30.67
CA THR A 353 14.17 6.15 -30.34
C THR A 353 14.90 4.90 -30.85
N ALA A 354 14.83 3.79 -30.12
CA ALA A 354 14.96 2.46 -30.69
C ALA A 354 13.57 1.82 -30.73
N LEU A 355 13.12 1.41 -31.91
CA LEU A 355 11.81 0.79 -32.11
C LEU A 355 12.01 -0.71 -32.34
N TYR A 356 11.16 -1.52 -31.71
CA TYR A 356 11.15 -2.96 -31.87
C TYR A 356 9.85 -3.38 -32.52
N VAL A 357 9.97 -4.09 -33.64
CA VAL A 357 8.86 -4.43 -34.52
C VAL A 357 8.74 -5.95 -34.60
N ALA A 358 7.59 -6.50 -34.22
CA ALA A 358 7.31 -7.93 -34.29
C ALA A 358 5.88 -8.16 -34.81
N SER A 359 5.49 -9.43 -34.93
CA SER A 359 4.12 -9.78 -35.30
C SER A 359 3.63 -11.07 -34.65
N THR A 360 2.33 -11.14 -34.38
CA THR A 360 1.64 -12.38 -33.98
C THR A 360 1.60 -13.45 -35.08
N GLN A 361 2.03 -13.11 -36.30
CA GLN A 361 2.11 -14.01 -37.45
C GLN A 361 3.55 -14.19 -37.97
N SER A 362 4.56 -13.80 -37.18
CA SER A 362 5.97 -13.94 -37.55
C SER A 362 6.82 -14.43 -36.38
N GLN A 363 7.76 -15.32 -36.64
CA GLN A 363 8.74 -15.80 -35.65
C GLN A 363 9.96 -14.86 -35.55
N TYR A 364 9.80 -13.56 -35.82
CA TYR A 364 10.91 -12.62 -35.93
C TYR A 364 10.60 -11.30 -35.25
N ILE A 365 11.66 -10.67 -34.75
CA ILE A 365 11.68 -9.29 -34.24
C ILE A 365 12.71 -8.48 -35.03
N VAL A 366 12.39 -7.22 -35.33
CA VAL A 366 13.26 -6.29 -36.06
C VAL A 366 13.51 -5.05 -35.19
N PRO A 367 14.76 -4.84 -34.72
CA PRO A 367 15.13 -3.58 -34.09
C PRO A 367 15.38 -2.51 -35.16
N VAL A 368 14.94 -1.28 -34.90
CA VAL A 368 15.17 -0.09 -35.74
C VAL A 368 15.80 0.98 -34.88
N ASP A 369 17.00 1.42 -35.25
CA ASP A 369 17.75 2.42 -34.50
C ASP A 369 17.70 3.78 -35.22
N PHE A 370 16.95 4.72 -34.65
CA PHE A 370 16.83 6.07 -35.20
C PHE A 370 18.02 6.98 -34.84
N THR A 371 18.95 6.53 -34.00
CA THR A 371 20.21 7.27 -33.80
C THR A 371 21.13 7.15 -35.02
N THR A 372 21.07 6.03 -35.72
CA THR A 372 21.86 5.75 -36.92
C THR A 372 21.01 5.70 -38.20
N ASN A 373 19.68 5.81 -38.09
CA ASN A 373 18.71 5.57 -39.16
C ASN A 373 18.90 4.20 -39.84
N VAL A 374 19.20 3.16 -39.05
CA VAL A 374 19.44 1.80 -39.55
C VAL A 374 18.28 0.89 -39.17
N ILE A 375 17.69 0.23 -40.17
CA ILE A 375 16.74 -0.87 -39.99
C ILE A 375 17.56 -2.15 -39.80
N GLY A 376 17.39 -2.81 -38.66
CA GLY A 376 18.07 -4.07 -38.35
C GLY A 376 17.57 -5.23 -39.22
N THR A 377 18.37 -6.30 -39.28
CA THR A 377 17.93 -7.56 -39.90
C THR A 377 16.95 -8.30 -38.98
N PRO A 378 15.93 -9.00 -39.50
CA PRO A 378 15.06 -9.84 -38.68
C PRO A 378 15.84 -10.84 -37.82
N ILE A 379 15.59 -10.82 -36.52
CA ILE A 379 16.17 -11.73 -35.53
C ILE A 379 15.14 -12.81 -35.23
N ARG A 380 15.53 -14.08 -35.40
CA ARG A 380 14.63 -15.21 -35.20
C ARG A 380 14.37 -15.46 -33.72
N LEU A 381 13.10 -15.54 -33.35
CA LEU A 381 12.62 -15.92 -32.02
C LEU A 381 12.49 -17.45 -31.91
N PRO A 382 12.52 -18.02 -30.69
CA PRO A 382 12.22 -19.43 -30.46
C PRO A 382 10.82 -19.83 -30.90
N TYR A 383 9.82 -18.98 -30.65
CA TYR A 383 8.41 -19.20 -30.99
C TYR A 383 7.77 -17.91 -31.53
N VAL A 384 6.58 -18.04 -32.14
CA VAL A 384 5.80 -16.90 -32.60
C VAL A 384 5.23 -16.17 -31.36
N PRO A 385 5.51 -14.87 -31.16
CA PRO A 385 5.02 -14.15 -30.01
C PRO A 385 3.53 -13.85 -30.15
N ASN A 386 2.75 -13.93 -29.07
CA ASN A 386 1.35 -13.51 -29.02
C ASN A 386 1.16 -12.16 -28.29
N SER A 387 2.25 -11.61 -27.75
CA SER A 387 2.32 -10.35 -27.01
C SER A 387 3.75 -9.83 -27.01
N MET A 388 3.89 -8.53 -26.77
CA MET A 388 5.18 -7.88 -26.60
C MET A 388 5.01 -6.67 -25.68
N VAL A 389 5.72 -6.65 -24.55
CA VAL A 389 5.70 -5.55 -23.58
C VAL A 389 7.14 -5.26 -23.15
N ILE A 390 7.52 -3.99 -23.11
CA ILE A 390 8.87 -3.57 -22.69
C ILE A 390 8.87 -3.18 -21.22
N SER A 391 9.97 -3.46 -20.51
CA SER A 391 10.22 -2.99 -19.16
C SER A 391 10.32 -1.47 -19.12
N ASN A 392 9.95 -0.87 -17.98
CA ASN A 392 9.95 0.57 -17.79
C ASN A 392 11.36 1.19 -17.85
N ASP A 393 12.41 0.42 -17.53
CA ASP A 393 13.81 0.84 -17.73
C ASP A 393 14.28 0.70 -19.20
N GLY A 394 13.43 0.14 -20.08
CA GLY A 394 13.70 -0.09 -21.48
C GLY A 394 14.77 -1.17 -21.76
N SER A 395 15.15 -1.98 -20.78
CA SER A 395 16.23 -2.96 -20.92
C SER A 395 15.78 -4.31 -21.49
N SER A 396 14.53 -4.71 -21.22
CA SER A 396 14.00 -6.05 -21.48
C SER A 396 12.64 -5.98 -22.16
N ILE A 397 12.45 -6.78 -23.20
CA ILE A 397 11.18 -6.96 -23.90
C ILE A 397 10.68 -8.37 -23.60
N TYR A 398 9.53 -8.46 -22.95
CA TYR A 398 8.88 -9.71 -22.60
C TYR A 398 7.85 -10.05 -23.67
N MET A 399 7.95 -11.27 -24.20
CA MET A 399 7.07 -11.78 -25.24
C MET A 399 6.47 -13.11 -24.81
N GLY A 400 5.15 -13.16 -24.74
CA GLY A 400 4.43 -14.40 -24.51
C GLY A 400 4.33 -15.23 -25.79
N SER A 401 4.16 -16.54 -25.64
CA SER A 401 3.82 -17.47 -26.72
C SER A 401 2.99 -18.62 -26.17
N ASP A 402 2.44 -19.47 -27.04
CA ASP A 402 1.69 -20.66 -26.60
C ASP A 402 2.60 -21.75 -26.00
N THR A 403 3.92 -21.56 -25.99
CA THR A 403 4.90 -22.57 -25.52
C THR A 403 5.72 -22.08 -24.33
N GLU A 404 6.12 -20.81 -24.31
CA GLU A 404 7.00 -20.26 -23.28
C GLU A 404 6.95 -18.72 -23.19
N LEU A 405 7.49 -18.17 -22.10
CA LEU A 405 7.88 -16.77 -22.00
C LEU A 405 9.28 -16.57 -22.61
N MET A 406 9.38 -15.65 -23.56
CA MET A 406 10.64 -15.24 -24.19
C MET A 406 11.02 -13.84 -23.71
N THR A 407 12.28 -13.64 -23.30
CA THR A 407 12.80 -12.31 -22.98
C THR A 407 13.88 -11.91 -23.97
N PHE A 408 13.74 -10.73 -24.55
CA PHE A 408 14.69 -10.13 -25.47
C PHE A 408 15.34 -8.91 -24.84
N ASN A 409 16.66 -8.84 -24.85
CA ASN A 409 17.41 -7.75 -24.27
C ASN A 409 17.54 -6.61 -25.30
N ALA A 410 16.87 -5.50 -25.02
CA ALA A 410 16.82 -4.29 -25.86
C ALA A 410 18.10 -3.42 -25.78
N LEU A 411 19.10 -3.82 -24.99
CA LEU A 411 20.42 -3.18 -24.97
C LEU A 411 21.39 -3.84 -25.94
N THR A 412 21.30 -5.17 -26.05
CA THR A 412 22.21 -6.01 -26.84
C THR A 412 21.59 -6.51 -28.14
N ASN A 413 20.28 -6.29 -28.34
CA ASN A 413 19.51 -6.81 -29.47
C ASN A 413 19.62 -8.34 -29.60
N ALA A 414 19.50 -9.05 -28.47
CA ALA A 414 19.62 -10.50 -28.43
C ALA A 414 18.60 -11.11 -27.46
N LEU A 415 18.20 -12.36 -27.75
CA LEU A 415 17.41 -13.17 -26.82
C LEU A 415 18.22 -13.42 -25.54
N SER A 416 17.65 -13.10 -24.37
CA SER A 416 18.32 -13.26 -23.07
C SER A 416 17.88 -14.53 -22.33
N THR A 417 16.58 -14.79 -22.25
CA THR A 417 16.03 -15.95 -21.52
C THR A 417 14.81 -16.55 -22.21
N GLN A 418 14.59 -17.83 -21.94
CA GLN A 418 13.42 -18.63 -22.34
C GLN A 418 12.95 -19.37 -21.09
N ASP A 419 11.69 -19.23 -20.71
CA ASP A 419 11.09 -19.92 -19.58
C ASP A 419 9.88 -20.76 -20.02
N PRO A 420 10.02 -22.10 -20.14
CA PRO A 420 8.93 -22.99 -20.54
C PRO A 420 7.95 -23.30 -19.41
N THR A 421 8.21 -22.85 -18.18
CA THR A 421 7.31 -23.11 -17.03
C THR A 421 6.06 -22.24 -17.07
N VAL A 422 6.14 -21.08 -17.75
CA VAL A 422 5.02 -20.17 -17.99
C VAL A 422 4.82 -19.97 -19.50
N MET A 423 3.57 -19.87 -19.92
CA MET A 423 3.19 -19.65 -21.33
C MET A 423 1.93 -18.78 -21.39
N GLY A 424 1.52 -18.43 -22.60
CA GLY A 424 0.38 -17.57 -22.86
C GLY A 424 0.80 -16.13 -23.15
N LYS A 425 -0.05 -15.16 -22.80
CA LYS A 425 0.12 -13.75 -23.17
C LYS A 425 0.69 -12.94 -22.02
N VAL A 426 1.71 -12.13 -22.29
CA VAL A 426 2.17 -11.06 -21.39
C VAL A 426 1.22 -9.87 -21.53
N LEU A 427 0.64 -9.42 -20.42
CA LEU A 427 -0.35 -8.35 -20.40
C LEU A 427 0.23 -7.02 -19.91
N ALA A 428 1.05 -7.05 -18.86
CA ALA A 428 1.60 -5.84 -18.25
C ALA A 428 2.93 -6.13 -17.52
N VAL A 429 3.73 -5.09 -17.32
CA VAL A 429 4.94 -5.08 -16.52
C VAL A 429 4.79 -4.01 -15.45
N SER A 430 5.21 -4.28 -14.22
CA SER A 430 5.15 -3.29 -13.14
C SER A 430 6.13 -2.14 -13.40
N PRO A 431 5.79 -0.89 -13.05
CA PRO A 431 6.68 0.27 -13.24
C PRO A 431 8.08 0.14 -12.60
N ASP A 432 8.20 -0.60 -11.51
CA ASP A 432 9.46 -0.93 -10.83
C ASP A 432 10.23 -2.11 -11.46
N ASN A 433 9.67 -2.74 -12.50
CA ASN A 433 10.17 -3.91 -13.21
C ASN A 433 10.26 -5.21 -12.38
N SER A 434 9.66 -5.26 -11.20
CA SER A 434 9.74 -6.42 -10.31
C SER A 434 8.78 -7.57 -10.67
N SER A 435 7.70 -7.29 -11.40
CA SER A 435 6.66 -8.25 -11.72
C SER A 435 6.07 -8.08 -13.13
N ILE A 436 5.61 -9.17 -13.72
CA ILE A 436 4.93 -9.26 -15.00
C ILE A 436 3.60 -9.99 -14.80
N VAL A 437 2.53 -9.53 -15.46
CA VAL A 437 1.27 -10.29 -15.55
C VAL A 437 1.26 -11.15 -16.80
N LEU A 438 1.09 -12.47 -16.62
CA LEU A 438 0.87 -13.41 -17.71
C LEU A 438 -0.49 -14.10 -17.59
N THR A 439 -1.13 -14.39 -18.72
CA THR A 439 -2.37 -15.17 -18.79
C THR A 439 -2.17 -16.40 -19.66
N ASP A 440 -2.42 -17.58 -19.10
CA ASP A 440 -2.38 -18.86 -19.78
C ASP A 440 -3.81 -19.38 -19.98
N PRO A 441 -4.41 -19.17 -21.17
CA PRO A 441 -5.77 -19.60 -21.44
C PRO A 441 -5.93 -21.13 -21.49
N ASN A 442 -4.85 -21.89 -21.73
CA ASN A 442 -4.90 -23.35 -21.79
C ASN A 442 -4.98 -23.95 -20.39
N ARG A 443 -4.21 -23.40 -19.44
CA ARG A 443 -4.23 -23.82 -18.04
C ARG A 443 -5.27 -23.07 -17.19
N GLN A 444 -5.86 -22.00 -17.73
CA GLN A 444 -6.76 -21.09 -17.02
C GLN A 444 -6.10 -20.52 -15.76
N LEU A 445 -4.86 -20.05 -15.91
CA LEU A 445 -4.07 -19.45 -14.85
C LEU A 445 -3.59 -18.06 -15.24
N ILE A 446 -3.57 -17.17 -14.26
CA ILE A 446 -2.95 -15.85 -14.33
C ILE A 446 -1.78 -15.84 -13.36
N TYR A 447 -0.61 -15.43 -13.83
CA TYR A 447 0.63 -15.41 -13.05
C TYR A 447 1.09 -13.97 -12.80
N LEU A 448 1.54 -13.72 -11.58
CA LEU A 448 2.50 -12.66 -11.27
C LEU A 448 3.88 -13.29 -11.29
N TYR A 449 4.68 -12.91 -12.28
CA TYR A 449 5.97 -13.51 -12.57
C TYR A 449 7.08 -12.49 -12.33
N ALA A 450 8.05 -12.84 -11.48
CA ALA A 450 9.28 -12.07 -11.32
C ALA A 450 10.28 -12.45 -12.41
N PRO A 451 10.78 -11.49 -13.21
CA PRO A 451 11.86 -11.72 -14.17
C PRO A 451 13.06 -12.43 -13.56
N THR A 452 13.35 -12.11 -12.30
CA THR A 452 14.34 -12.79 -11.45
C THR A 452 13.61 -13.55 -10.34
N GLY A 453 13.31 -14.83 -10.56
CA GLY A 453 12.76 -15.70 -9.51
C GLY A 453 11.59 -16.58 -9.95
N GLY A 454 11.01 -16.32 -11.12
CA GLY A 454 9.91 -17.14 -11.65
C GLY A 454 8.54 -16.69 -11.14
N VAL A 455 7.58 -17.62 -11.07
CA VAL A 455 6.22 -17.34 -10.57
C VAL A 455 6.25 -16.94 -9.09
N GLN A 456 5.86 -15.69 -8.78
CA GLN A 456 5.71 -15.20 -7.42
C GLN A 456 4.36 -15.61 -6.83
N SER A 457 3.30 -15.48 -7.62
CA SER A 457 1.94 -15.83 -7.24
C SER A 457 1.13 -16.20 -8.48
N GLN A 458 0.07 -16.98 -8.30
CA GLN A 458 -0.88 -17.32 -9.35
C GLN A 458 -2.32 -17.35 -8.83
N ILE A 459 -3.28 -17.18 -9.74
CA ILE A 459 -4.70 -17.28 -9.47
C ILE A 459 -5.42 -17.90 -10.68
N GLY A 460 -6.53 -18.58 -10.45
CA GLY A 460 -7.33 -19.17 -11.52
C GLY A 460 -8.07 -18.10 -12.33
N GLY A 461 -8.13 -18.28 -13.66
CA GLY A 461 -8.84 -17.39 -14.57
C GLY A 461 -8.15 -17.24 -15.93
N VAL A 462 -8.82 -16.56 -16.85
CA VAL A 462 -8.22 -16.11 -18.12
C VAL A 462 -8.39 -14.60 -18.20
N ALA A 463 -7.28 -13.88 -18.10
CA ALA A 463 -7.30 -12.43 -18.14
C ALA A 463 -7.52 -11.89 -19.56
N THR A 464 -8.29 -10.82 -19.67
CA THR A 464 -8.53 -10.06 -20.90
C THR A 464 -7.57 -8.88 -21.01
N HIS A 465 -7.37 -8.14 -19.92
CA HIS A 465 -6.38 -7.08 -19.80
C HIS A 465 -5.80 -7.00 -18.38
N ALA A 466 -4.64 -6.37 -18.23
CA ALA A 466 -4.07 -6.03 -16.93
C ALA A 466 -3.35 -4.69 -17.00
N GLU A 467 -3.41 -3.93 -15.90
CA GLU A 467 -2.68 -2.68 -15.77
C GLU A 467 -2.23 -2.46 -14.33
N TYR A 468 -0.97 -2.08 -14.17
CA TYR A 468 -0.39 -1.71 -12.88
C TYR A 468 -0.71 -0.26 -12.55
N ALA A 469 -1.01 0.00 -11.27
CA ALA A 469 -0.91 1.35 -10.74
C ALA A 469 0.55 1.85 -10.86
N PRO A 470 0.77 3.16 -11.10
CA PRO A 470 2.10 3.76 -11.22
C PRO A 470 3.06 3.52 -10.03
N ASP A 471 2.53 3.19 -8.85
CA ASP A 471 3.30 2.80 -7.65
C ASP A 471 3.83 1.35 -7.68
N SER A 472 3.46 0.55 -8.68
CA SER A 472 3.75 -0.91 -8.73
C SER A 472 3.14 -1.72 -7.59
N GLN A 473 2.36 -1.11 -6.69
CA GLN A 473 1.82 -1.77 -5.51
C GLN A 473 0.51 -2.49 -5.77
N THR A 474 -0.26 -2.05 -6.78
CA THR A 474 -1.54 -2.66 -7.16
C THR A 474 -1.58 -2.96 -8.65
N VAL A 475 -2.14 -4.11 -9.03
CA VAL A 475 -2.47 -4.45 -10.41
C VAL A 475 -3.92 -4.85 -10.54
N TYR A 476 -4.60 -4.28 -11.54
CA TYR A 476 -5.98 -4.57 -11.88
C TYR A 476 -6.02 -5.50 -13.09
N ILE A 477 -6.77 -6.59 -13.01
CA ILE A 477 -6.80 -7.63 -14.04
C ILE A 477 -8.26 -8.00 -14.34
N THR A 478 -8.71 -7.72 -15.55
CA THR A 478 -10.04 -8.10 -16.02
C THR A 478 -10.01 -9.52 -16.58
N THR A 479 -11.15 -10.23 -16.50
CA THR A 479 -11.24 -11.65 -16.90
C THR A 479 -12.43 -11.93 -17.81
N THR A 480 -12.37 -13.06 -18.50
CA THR A 480 -13.48 -13.57 -19.33
C THR A 480 -14.68 -14.07 -18.52
N THR A 481 -14.56 -14.21 -17.19
CA THR A 481 -15.56 -14.82 -16.30
C THR A 481 -16.23 -13.84 -15.34
N ASN A 482 -16.47 -12.60 -15.79
CA ASN A 482 -17.13 -11.54 -15.00
C ASN A 482 -16.43 -11.24 -13.66
N GLN A 483 -15.10 -11.30 -13.63
CA GLN A 483 -14.33 -10.95 -12.44
C GLN A 483 -13.31 -9.86 -12.77
N LEU A 484 -13.16 -8.93 -11.82
CA LEU A 484 -11.96 -8.13 -11.66
C LEU A 484 -11.13 -8.80 -10.58
N LEU A 485 -9.91 -9.19 -10.91
CA LEU A 485 -8.91 -9.63 -9.97
C LEU A 485 -7.99 -8.46 -9.68
N VAL A 486 -7.74 -8.19 -8.41
CA VAL A 486 -6.81 -7.16 -7.98
C VAL A 486 -5.77 -7.81 -7.09
N HIS A 487 -4.50 -7.58 -7.36
CA HIS A 487 -3.43 -7.95 -6.44
C HIS A 487 -2.78 -6.69 -5.90
N SER A 488 -2.71 -6.58 -4.58
CA SER A 488 -1.94 -5.54 -3.89
C SER A 488 -0.86 -6.15 -3.02
N THR A 489 0.28 -5.48 -2.90
CA THR A 489 1.35 -5.82 -1.94
C THR A 489 0.87 -5.80 -0.49
N VAL A 490 -0.22 -5.07 -0.18
CA VAL A 490 -0.78 -4.91 1.16
C VAL A 490 -1.83 -5.97 1.49
N THR A 491 -2.78 -6.21 0.59
CA THR A 491 -3.94 -7.07 0.84
C THR A 491 -3.90 -8.41 0.11
N GLY A 492 -2.93 -8.63 -0.77
CA GLY A 492 -2.84 -9.80 -1.63
C GLY A 492 -3.93 -9.80 -2.71
N TRP A 493 -4.40 -10.99 -3.09
CA TRP A 493 -5.47 -11.15 -4.07
C TRP A 493 -6.85 -10.78 -3.51
N THR A 494 -7.56 -9.93 -4.24
CA THR A 494 -8.98 -9.66 -4.07
C THR A 494 -9.73 -9.98 -5.36
N THR A 495 -10.84 -10.70 -5.26
CA THR A 495 -11.74 -10.98 -6.38
C THR A 495 -13.01 -10.16 -6.24
N VAL A 496 -13.31 -9.34 -7.23
CA VAL A 496 -14.53 -8.54 -7.32
C VAL A 496 -15.41 -9.10 -8.43
N ALA A 497 -16.61 -9.53 -8.08
CA ALA A 497 -17.60 -9.95 -9.06
C ALA A 497 -18.11 -8.74 -9.86
N LEU A 498 -18.18 -8.88 -11.18
CA LEU A 498 -18.73 -7.91 -12.11
C LEU A 498 -20.08 -8.38 -12.62
N THR A 499 -20.93 -7.44 -13.03
CA THR A 499 -22.25 -7.74 -13.61
C THR A 499 -22.15 -8.26 -15.04
N ALA A 500 -21.05 -7.97 -15.74
CA ALA A 500 -20.73 -8.42 -17.09
C ALA A 500 -19.20 -8.57 -17.25
N PRO A 501 -18.70 -9.27 -18.30
CA PRO A 501 -17.28 -9.36 -18.56
C PRO A 501 -16.70 -7.98 -18.90
N ALA A 502 -15.50 -7.70 -18.40
CA ALA A 502 -14.75 -6.51 -18.77
C ALA A 502 -13.67 -6.86 -19.82
N THR A 503 -13.52 -6.01 -20.83
CA THR A 503 -12.60 -6.24 -21.95
C THR A 503 -11.26 -5.53 -21.79
N ASP A 504 -11.23 -4.46 -21.00
CA ASP A 504 -10.05 -3.61 -20.78
C ASP A 504 -10.10 -3.00 -19.38
N VAL A 505 -8.96 -2.48 -18.93
CA VAL A 505 -8.83 -1.67 -17.72
C VAL A 505 -7.97 -0.45 -18.01
N ALA A 506 -8.34 0.70 -17.43
CA ALA A 506 -7.55 1.94 -17.43
C ALA A 506 -7.40 2.44 -15.99
N VAL A 507 -6.18 2.51 -15.45
CA VAL A 507 -5.90 3.09 -14.14
C VAL A 507 -6.06 4.60 -14.22
N THR A 508 -6.68 5.19 -13.21
CA THR A 508 -6.92 6.63 -13.22
C THR A 508 -5.66 7.44 -12.94
N VAL A 509 -5.68 8.72 -13.30
CA VAL A 509 -4.68 9.71 -12.85
C VAL A 509 -5.38 10.76 -11.97
N PRO A 510 -4.95 11.01 -10.72
CA PRO A 510 -4.03 10.15 -9.95
C PRO A 510 -4.60 8.73 -9.79
N SER A 511 -3.73 7.77 -9.42
CA SER A 511 -4.07 6.34 -9.31
C SER A 511 -4.93 6.04 -8.08
N VAL A 512 -6.18 6.51 -8.12
CA VAL A 512 -7.19 6.35 -7.06
C VAL A 512 -8.24 5.29 -7.38
N GLY A 513 -8.08 4.60 -8.51
CA GLY A 513 -8.91 3.49 -8.92
C GLY A 513 -8.67 3.12 -10.38
N ALA A 514 -9.61 2.40 -10.96
CA ALA A 514 -9.55 1.96 -12.35
C ALA A 514 -10.94 1.94 -13.01
N PHE A 515 -10.97 2.28 -14.29
CA PHE A 515 -12.12 2.13 -15.18
C PHE A 515 -12.05 0.80 -15.91
N LEU A 516 -13.19 0.19 -16.16
CA LEU A 516 -13.34 -1.12 -16.78
C LEU A 516 -14.20 -1.00 -18.04
N ALA A 517 -13.64 -1.42 -19.17
CA ALA A 517 -14.34 -1.44 -20.46
C ALA A 517 -15.26 -2.66 -20.54
N GLY A 518 -16.27 -2.62 -21.39
CA GLY A 518 -17.23 -3.70 -21.59
C GLY A 518 -18.54 -3.17 -22.19
N ASP A 519 -19.61 -3.97 -22.14
CA ASP A 519 -20.94 -3.53 -22.61
C ASP A 519 -21.47 -2.30 -21.87
N THR A 520 -20.96 -2.06 -20.67
CA THR A 520 -21.13 -0.82 -19.92
C THR A 520 -19.80 -0.50 -19.26
N THR A 521 -19.29 0.72 -19.47
CA THR A 521 -18.06 1.16 -18.80
C THR A 521 -18.38 1.46 -17.34
N THR A 522 -17.62 0.85 -16.43
CA THR A 522 -17.77 1.03 -14.98
C THR A 522 -16.43 1.39 -14.33
N ALA A 523 -16.42 1.70 -13.03
CA ALA A 523 -15.18 2.00 -12.33
C ALA A 523 -15.16 1.42 -10.91
N ARG A 524 -13.95 1.23 -10.38
CA ARG A 524 -13.68 0.78 -9.00
C ARG A 524 -12.72 1.74 -8.33
N GLY A 525 -13.02 2.13 -7.10
CA GLY A 525 -12.14 2.99 -6.30
C GLY A 525 -11.12 2.17 -5.50
N GLN A 526 -9.94 2.70 -5.22
CA GLN A 526 -8.95 2.03 -4.37
C GLN A 526 -9.34 2.03 -2.88
N CYS A 527 -10.13 3.02 -2.46
CA CYS A 527 -10.51 3.20 -1.06
C CYS A 527 -11.56 2.16 -0.64
N PRO A 528 -11.31 1.38 0.42
CA PRO A 528 -12.27 0.38 0.89
C PRO A 528 -13.51 1.03 1.49
N VAL A 529 -14.68 0.40 1.29
CA VAL A 529 -15.84 0.70 2.14
C VAL A 529 -15.57 0.06 3.50
N THR A 530 -15.45 0.90 4.52
CA THR A 530 -15.11 0.51 5.88
C THR A 530 -16.35 0.56 6.76
N THR A 531 -16.81 -0.60 7.24
CA THR A 531 -17.84 -0.64 8.29
C THR A 531 -17.16 -0.82 9.64
N THR A 532 -17.42 0.09 10.58
CA THR A 532 -16.91 -0.02 11.96
C THR A 532 -18.00 -0.55 12.87
N THR A 533 -17.69 -1.59 13.64
CA THR A 533 -18.56 -2.12 14.69
C THR A 533 -17.83 -2.10 16.03
N THR A 534 -18.57 -2.06 17.13
CA THR A 534 -18.00 -2.16 18.48
C THR A 534 -18.36 -3.52 19.05
N SER A 535 -17.35 -4.32 19.38
CA SER A 535 -17.51 -5.61 20.07
C SER A 535 -16.72 -5.56 21.38
N ASN A 536 -17.40 -5.80 22.52
CA ASN A 536 -16.81 -5.74 23.86
C ASN A 536 -16.04 -4.43 24.16
N GLY A 537 -16.54 -3.29 23.66
CA GLY A 537 -15.89 -1.98 23.84
C GLY A 537 -14.69 -1.71 22.92
N ILE A 538 -14.35 -2.64 22.03
CA ILE A 538 -13.27 -2.51 21.04
C ILE A 538 -13.89 -2.25 19.66
N GLN A 539 -13.40 -1.23 18.96
CA GLN A 539 -13.79 -0.99 17.57
C GLN A 539 -13.06 -1.98 16.65
N VAL A 540 -13.79 -2.60 15.74
CA VAL A 540 -13.25 -3.47 14.69
C VAL A 540 -13.84 -3.07 13.36
N THR A 541 -13.04 -3.18 12.30
CA THR A 541 -13.48 -2.84 10.95
C THR A 541 -13.64 -4.08 10.08
N THR A 542 -14.62 -4.01 9.19
CA THR A 542 -14.77 -4.94 8.07
C THR A 542 -14.73 -4.13 6.79
N ASN A 543 -13.94 -4.58 5.83
CA ASN A 543 -13.66 -3.84 4.60
C ASN A 543 -14.19 -4.56 3.38
N GLN A 544 -14.88 -3.82 2.51
CA GLN A 544 -15.06 -4.19 1.11
C GLN A 544 -13.99 -3.45 0.30
N PHE A 545 -12.99 -4.20 -0.16
CA PHE A 545 -11.93 -3.66 -1.01
C PHE A 545 -12.41 -3.47 -2.45
N TYR A 546 -11.83 -2.46 -3.12
CA TYR A 546 -12.13 -2.10 -4.50
C TYR A 546 -13.62 -1.95 -4.82
N PRO A 547 -14.36 -1.13 -4.04
CA PRO A 547 -15.80 -0.97 -4.23
C PRO A 547 -16.14 -0.25 -5.54
N ASP A 548 -17.41 -0.36 -5.94
CA ASP A 548 -17.96 0.38 -7.07
C ASP A 548 -17.86 1.90 -6.86
N ALA A 549 -17.23 2.58 -7.80
CA ALA A 549 -17.08 4.04 -7.78
C ALA A 549 -18.33 4.80 -8.28
N GLY A 550 -19.41 4.08 -8.65
CA GLY A 550 -20.68 4.67 -9.05
C GLY A 550 -20.71 5.18 -10.50
N VAL A 551 -19.86 4.62 -11.35
CA VAL A 551 -19.77 4.99 -12.77
C VAL A 551 -20.55 4.00 -13.61
N THR A 552 -21.43 4.54 -14.46
CA THR A 552 -22.13 3.81 -15.52
C THR A 552 -22.04 4.65 -16.79
N ALA A 553 -21.25 4.20 -17.76
CA ALA A 553 -21.01 4.91 -19.00
C ALA A 553 -21.20 3.98 -20.22
N PRO A 554 -21.34 4.54 -21.43
CA PRO A 554 -21.51 3.77 -22.66
C PRO A 554 -20.43 2.71 -22.91
N LYS A 555 -20.73 1.78 -23.82
CA LYS A 555 -19.85 0.69 -24.22
C LYS A 555 -18.50 1.21 -24.73
N ALA A 556 -17.44 0.55 -24.27
CA ALA A 556 -16.09 0.70 -24.80
C ALA A 556 -15.46 -0.70 -24.90
N ASP A 557 -14.67 -0.94 -25.94
CA ASP A 557 -13.89 -2.17 -26.08
C ASP A 557 -12.49 -1.98 -25.48
N ARG A 558 -11.93 -0.77 -25.63
CA ARG A 558 -10.65 -0.34 -25.07
C ARG A 558 -10.77 1.00 -24.36
N LEU A 559 -9.94 1.21 -23.34
CA LEU A 559 -9.85 2.44 -22.56
C LEU A 559 -8.41 2.94 -22.47
N ASP A 560 -8.24 4.25 -22.30
CA ASP A 560 -6.97 4.85 -21.87
C ASP A 560 -7.25 6.11 -21.04
N ALA A 561 -6.35 6.42 -20.10
CA ALA A 561 -6.46 7.59 -19.24
C ALA A 561 -5.52 8.69 -19.72
N THR A 562 -5.97 9.94 -19.71
CA THR A 562 -5.04 11.06 -19.98
C THR A 562 -4.18 11.34 -18.76
N ASN A 563 -2.92 11.71 -19.02
CA ASN A 563 -1.93 12.02 -17.97
C ASN A 563 -2.27 13.20 -17.06
N ASP A 564 -3.22 14.06 -17.41
CA ASP A 564 -3.71 15.17 -16.59
C ASP A 564 -4.87 14.76 -15.66
N GLY A 565 -5.32 13.50 -15.73
CA GLY A 565 -6.40 12.98 -14.89
C GLY A 565 -7.78 13.53 -15.20
N LEU A 566 -7.97 14.20 -16.34
CA LEU A 566 -9.23 14.86 -16.69
C LEU A 566 -10.13 14.04 -17.62
N HIS A 567 -9.60 13.00 -18.24
CA HIS A 567 -10.32 12.20 -19.24
C HIS A 567 -10.03 10.70 -19.10
N ILE A 568 -11.08 9.89 -19.28
CA ILE A 568 -10.95 8.48 -19.68
C ILE A 568 -11.54 8.36 -21.08
N LEU A 569 -10.71 7.98 -22.04
CA LEU A 569 -11.11 7.80 -23.41
C LEU A 569 -11.51 6.35 -23.62
N GLY A 570 -12.63 6.11 -24.31
CA GLY A 570 -13.07 4.77 -24.68
C GLY A 570 -13.45 4.67 -26.14
N ALA A 571 -13.11 3.56 -26.79
CA ALA A 571 -13.45 3.33 -28.20
C ALA A 571 -14.07 1.96 -28.39
N THR A 572 -15.03 1.85 -29.32
CA THR A 572 -15.68 0.57 -29.67
C THR A 572 -15.84 0.40 -31.17
N ALA A 573 -15.61 -0.82 -31.64
CA ALA A 573 -15.76 -1.21 -33.03
C ALA A 573 -17.24 -1.43 -33.39
N ALA A 574 -18.10 -1.76 -32.43
CA ALA A 574 -19.52 -2.06 -32.65
C ALA A 574 -20.27 -0.90 -33.34
N THR A 575 -19.90 0.34 -33.02
CA THR A 575 -20.47 1.56 -33.61
C THR A 575 -19.43 2.44 -34.29
N ASN A 576 -18.15 2.02 -34.34
CA ASN A 576 -17.02 2.84 -34.80
C ASN A 576 -17.01 4.22 -34.14
N THR A 577 -17.08 4.25 -32.81
CA THR A 577 -17.14 5.51 -32.03
C THR A 577 -16.10 5.55 -30.94
N LEU A 578 -15.64 6.76 -30.62
CA LEU A 578 -14.93 7.08 -29.39
C LEU A 578 -15.84 7.89 -28.46
N ILE A 579 -15.70 7.69 -27.16
CA ILE A 579 -16.34 8.46 -26.11
C ILE A 579 -15.26 9.03 -25.19
N ASP A 580 -15.44 10.29 -24.80
CA ASP A 580 -14.64 10.94 -23.77
C ASP A 580 -15.46 10.99 -22.48
N LEU A 581 -14.96 10.36 -21.42
CA LEU A 581 -15.53 10.44 -20.09
C LEU A 581 -14.79 11.55 -19.32
N SER A 582 -15.42 12.71 -19.23
CA SER A 582 -14.83 13.85 -18.54
C SER A 582 -14.89 13.67 -17.03
N LEU A 583 -13.76 13.89 -16.36
CA LEU A 583 -13.57 13.75 -14.91
C LEU A 583 -13.52 15.08 -14.15
N GLN A 584 -13.95 16.19 -14.77
CA GLN A 584 -13.87 17.53 -14.16
C GLN A 584 -14.59 17.63 -12.80
N PRO A 585 -13.99 18.27 -11.78
CA PRO A 585 -12.72 19.03 -11.77
C PRO A 585 -11.45 18.17 -11.53
N GLY A 586 -11.58 16.85 -11.55
CA GLY A 586 -10.54 15.87 -11.23
C GLY A 586 -11.09 14.80 -10.29
N LEU A 587 -10.33 13.73 -10.12
CA LEU A 587 -10.69 12.65 -9.18
C LEU A 587 -10.40 13.03 -7.72
N PRO A 588 -11.06 12.36 -6.75
CA PRO A 588 -10.85 12.65 -5.33
C PRO A 588 -9.38 12.46 -4.90
N THR A 589 -8.79 13.50 -4.32
CA THR A 589 -7.48 13.46 -3.65
C THR A 589 -7.66 13.59 -2.13
N GLY A 590 -6.58 13.41 -1.37
CA GLY A 590 -6.62 13.41 0.09
C GLY A 590 -6.88 12.01 0.66
N PRO A 591 -7.52 11.92 1.85
CA PRO A 591 -7.72 10.67 2.55
C PRO A 591 -8.89 9.89 1.96
N CYS A 592 -8.86 8.57 2.10
CA CYS A 592 -10.00 7.75 1.72
C CYS A 592 -11.29 8.11 2.46
N ASP A 593 -12.40 8.18 1.72
CA ASP A 593 -13.75 8.19 2.28
C ASP A 593 -14.10 6.79 2.82
N PRO A 594 -14.47 6.63 4.10
CA PRO A 594 -14.93 5.35 4.65
C PRO A 594 -16.13 4.74 3.91
N ALA A 595 -16.94 5.54 3.21
CA ALA A 595 -18.04 5.06 2.38
C ALA A 595 -17.59 4.58 0.98
N GLY A 596 -16.28 4.63 0.70
CA GLY A 596 -15.70 4.37 -0.61
C GLY A 596 -15.79 5.59 -1.54
N SER A 597 -14.71 5.87 -2.28
CA SER A 597 -14.65 7.01 -3.18
C SER A 597 -15.60 6.85 -4.36
N LYS A 598 -16.41 7.87 -4.63
CA LYS A 598 -17.23 7.98 -5.84
C LYS A 598 -16.55 8.87 -6.87
N PHE A 599 -16.67 8.51 -8.14
CA PHE A 599 -16.10 9.28 -9.24
C PHE A 599 -17.18 10.12 -9.90
N THR A 600 -16.96 11.42 -9.98
CA THR A 600 -17.81 12.31 -10.77
C THR A 600 -17.39 12.20 -12.23
N VAL A 601 -18.26 11.63 -13.06
CA VAL A 601 -17.99 11.38 -14.47
C VAL A 601 -19.13 11.96 -15.31
N THR A 602 -18.77 12.70 -16.35
CA THR A 602 -19.71 13.19 -17.35
C THR A 602 -19.38 12.56 -18.70
N PRO A 603 -20.13 11.54 -19.15
CA PRO A 603 -19.92 10.95 -20.47
C PRO A 603 -20.24 11.95 -21.59
N GLY A 604 -19.30 12.16 -22.50
CA GLY A 604 -19.52 12.89 -23.74
C GLY A 604 -20.45 12.14 -24.70
N ALA A 605 -20.87 12.82 -25.76
CA ALA A 605 -21.57 12.16 -26.85
C ALA A 605 -20.62 11.20 -27.59
N PRO A 606 -21.09 10.02 -28.04
CA PRO A 606 -20.28 9.17 -28.91
C PRO A 606 -19.89 9.92 -30.20
N LEU A 607 -18.59 9.99 -30.44
CA LEU A 607 -17.98 10.64 -31.59
C LEU A 607 -17.65 9.58 -32.64
N ALA A 608 -18.21 9.71 -33.84
CA ALA A 608 -17.92 8.77 -34.93
C ALA A 608 -16.44 8.84 -35.32
N LEU A 609 -15.83 7.70 -35.59
CA LEU A 609 -14.51 7.56 -36.21
C LEU A 609 -14.70 7.61 -37.73
N PRO A 610 -14.49 8.77 -38.40
CA PRO A 610 -14.86 8.93 -39.80
C PRO A 610 -14.06 7.98 -40.68
N GLY A 611 -14.62 7.45 -41.77
CA GLY A 611 -13.86 6.61 -42.72
C GLY A 611 -13.32 5.28 -42.16
N VAL A 612 -13.66 4.93 -40.91
CA VAL A 612 -13.25 3.67 -40.26
C VAL A 612 -14.38 2.64 -40.36
N THR A 613 -14.02 1.43 -40.74
CA THR A 613 -14.85 0.23 -40.58
C THR A 613 -14.05 -0.78 -39.76
N ALA A 614 -14.15 -0.67 -38.42
CA ALA A 614 -13.39 -1.51 -37.51
C ALA A 614 -14.09 -2.86 -37.31
N THR A 615 -13.30 -3.93 -37.28
CA THR A 615 -13.71 -5.25 -36.77
C THR A 615 -13.34 -5.42 -35.30
N ALA A 616 -12.32 -4.72 -34.82
CA ALA A 616 -11.95 -4.59 -33.42
C ALA A 616 -11.11 -3.33 -33.20
N ILE A 617 -11.19 -2.74 -32.00
CA ILE A 617 -10.27 -1.69 -31.55
C ILE A 617 -9.04 -2.37 -30.93
N THR A 618 -7.85 -2.00 -31.41
CA THR A 618 -6.60 -2.61 -30.94
C THR A 618 -5.88 -1.78 -29.89
N GLY A 619 -6.16 -0.48 -29.80
CA GLY A 619 -5.54 0.42 -28.82
C GLY A 619 -6.10 1.84 -28.86
N ILE A 620 -5.90 2.54 -27.76
CA ILE A 620 -5.99 3.99 -27.64
C ILE A 620 -4.66 4.42 -27.06
N ASP A 621 -3.94 5.31 -27.74
CA ASP A 621 -2.63 5.79 -27.31
C ASP A 621 -2.73 7.29 -27.00
N THR A 622 -2.81 7.64 -25.71
CA THR A 622 -2.75 9.03 -25.26
C THR A 622 -1.31 9.56 -25.26
N THR A 623 -1.18 10.83 -25.63
CA THR A 623 0.10 11.55 -25.55
C THR A 623 0.39 11.97 -24.13
N SER A 624 1.67 12.00 -23.75
CA SER A 624 2.02 12.23 -22.33
C SER A 624 1.73 13.64 -21.81
N ASP A 625 1.46 14.59 -22.72
CA ASP A 625 1.00 15.95 -22.42
C ASP A 625 -0.53 16.12 -22.55
N SER A 626 -1.25 15.01 -22.69
CA SER A 626 -2.71 14.93 -22.74
C SER A 626 -3.36 15.72 -23.89
N SER A 627 -2.59 16.15 -24.89
CA SER A 627 -3.11 17.04 -25.93
C SER A 627 -3.81 16.28 -27.07
N LEU A 628 -3.45 15.01 -27.28
CA LEU A 628 -3.92 14.16 -28.36
C LEU A 628 -4.02 12.70 -27.90
N ALA A 629 -4.92 11.96 -28.53
CA ALA A 629 -4.99 10.50 -28.45
C ALA A 629 -5.21 9.90 -29.85
N PHE A 630 -4.62 8.75 -30.12
CA PHE A 630 -4.76 8.02 -31.38
C PHE A 630 -5.55 6.73 -31.17
N VAL A 631 -6.32 6.30 -32.18
CA VAL A 631 -7.08 5.04 -32.12
C VAL A 631 -6.60 4.08 -33.20
N THR A 632 -6.16 2.90 -32.80
CA THR A 632 -5.77 1.80 -33.71
C THR A 632 -6.86 0.74 -33.78
N TYR A 633 -7.00 0.08 -34.93
CA TYR A 633 -8.06 -0.89 -35.21
C TYR A 633 -7.66 -1.93 -36.25
N THR A 634 -8.30 -3.10 -36.19
CA THR A 634 -8.36 -4.03 -37.33
C THR A 634 -9.60 -3.73 -38.16
N GLY A 635 -9.56 -4.01 -39.47
CA GLY A 635 -10.68 -3.76 -40.38
C GLY A 635 -10.22 -3.05 -41.64
N THR A 636 -10.96 -2.05 -42.10
CA THR A 636 -10.63 -1.26 -43.29
C THR A 636 -10.85 0.23 -43.06
N GLY A 637 -10.03 1.08 -43.66
CA GLY A 637 -10.26 2.53 -43.70
C GLY A 637 -9.10 3.34 -44.27
N GLY A 638 -7.86 2.85 -44.16
CA GLY A 638 -6.67 3.54 -44.67
C GLY A 638 -6.40 4.88 -43.98
N VAL A 639 -6.93 5.06 -42.77
CA VAL A 639 -6.83 6.29 -41.97
C VAL A 639 -6.51 5.96 -40.52
N LEU A 640 -5.79 6.87 -39.85
CA LEU A 640 -5.61 6.90 -38.41
C LEU A 640 -6.49 7.98 -37.78
N PRO A 641 -7.50 7.62 -36.99
CA PRO A 641 -8.23 8.58 -36.16
C PRO A 641 -7.36 9.13 -35.03
N TYR A 642 -7.52 10.43 -34.78
CA TYR A 642 -7.00 11.09 -33.58
C TYR A 642 -8.07 11.97 -32.94
N TYR A 643 -7.98 12.10 -31.63
CA TYR A 643 -8.87 12.89 -30.79
C TYR A 643 -8.08 14.00 -30.09
N THR A 644 -8.68 15.17 -29.96
CA THR A 644 -8.13 16.32 -29.23
C THR A 644 -9.00 16.61 -27.99
N PRO A 645 -8.54 16.25 -26.78
CA PRO A 645 -9.33 16.40 -25.55
C PRO A 645 -9.78 17.84 -25.28
N SER A 646 -8.91 18.82 -25.51
CA SER A 646 -9.21 20.23 -25.23
C SER A 646 -10.35 20.81 -26.08
N THR A 647 -10.61 20.25 -27.26
CA THR A 647 -11.68 20.71 -28.17
C THR A 647 -12.81 19.71 -28.29
N GLY A 648 -12.65 18.48 -27.83
CA GLY A 648 -13.64 17.41 -27.96
C GLY A 648 -13.85 16.95 -29.40
N THR A 649 -12.84 17.08 -30.28
CA THR A 649 -12.97 16.82 -31.73
C THR A 649 -12.20 15.59 -32.18
N ILE A 650 -12.75 14.86 -33.16
CA ILE A 650 -12.08 13.77 -33.88
C ILE A 650 -11.79 14.19 -35.32
N ALA A 651 -10.61 13.83 -35.79
CA ALA A 651 -10.22 13.92 -37.19
C ALA A 651 -9.32 12.73 -37.56
N ASN A 652 -8.92 12.66 -38.83
CA ASN A 652 -8.17 11.53 -39.37
C ASN A 652 -6.90 11.99 -40.09
N ILE A 653 -5.88 11.16 -39.99
CA ILE A 653 -4.66 11.24 -40.78
C ILE A 653 -4.74 10.18 -41.88
N PRO A 654 -4.76 10.58 -43.17
CA PRO A 654 -4.66 9.63 -44.27
C PRO A 654 -3.32 8.88 -44.22
N LEU A 655 -3.36 7.55 -44.32
CA LEU A 655 -2.16 6.72 -44.39
C LEU A 655 -1.74 6.58 -45.86
N LEU A 656 -0.47 6.91 -46.14
CA LEU A 656 0.07 7.07 -47.49
C LEU A 656 0.95 5.89 -47.87
N ALA A 657 0.91 5.46 -49.12
CA ALA A 657 1.81 4.42 -49.61
C ALA A 657 3.28 4.90 -49.65
N ALA A 658 4.23 3.99 -49.42
CA ALA A 658 5.66 4.30 -49.41
C ALA A 658 6.21 4.82 -50.75
N THR A 659 7.16 5.77 -50.69
CA THR A 659 7.81 6.38 -51.88
C THR A 659 9.33 6.53 -51.69
N PRO A 660 10.17 6.38 -52.75
CA PRO A 660 9.88 5.89 -54.10
C PRO A 660 10.11 4.37 -54.23
N ALA A 661 9.15 3.66 -54.82
CA ALA A 661 9.21 2.27 -55.32
C ALA A 661 10.33 1.33 -54.81
N THR A 662 10.07 0.64 -53.70
CA THR A 662 10.27 -0.82 -53.63
C THR A 662 8.87 -1.48 -53.75
N PRO A 663 8.74 -2.72 -54.25
CA PRO A 663 7.68 -3.14 -55.19
C PRO A 663 6.25 -3.31 -54.64
N THR A 664 5.98 -2.85 -53.43
CA THR A 664 4.63 -2.87 -52.85
C THR A 664 3.97 -1.52 -53.07
N THR A 665 3.35 -1.32 -54.24
CA THR A 665 2.36 -0.24 -54.48
C THR A 665 1.05 -0.48 -53.72
N VAL A 666 1.12 -1.25 -52.63
CA VAL A 666 -0.05 -1.69 -51.87
C VAL A 666 -0.36 -0.58 -50.88
N ALA A 667 -1.61 -0.16 -50.83
CA ALA A 667 -2.05 0.86 -49.90
C ALA A 667 -2.22 0.26 -48.48
N PRO A 668 -1.94 1.04 -47.42
CA PRO A 668 -2.27 0.64 -46.06
C PRO A 668 -3.79 0.48 -45.90
N VAL A 669 -4.21 -0.54 -45.15
CA VAL A 669 -5.62 -0.91 -44.97
C VAL A 669 -6.14 -0.50 -43.59
N ALA A 670 -5.40 -0.81 -42.52
CA ALA A 670 -5.76 -0.44 -41.15
C ALA A 670 -4.52 -0.31 -40.24
N PRO A 671 -4.48 0.68 -39.32
CA PRO A 671 -3.44 0.84 -38.30
C PRO A 671 -3.69 -0.14 -37.14
N VAL A 672 -2.98 -1.26 -37.09
CA VAL A 672 -3.27 -2.36 -36.15
C VAL A 672 -2.51 -2.27 -34.82
N ALA A 673 -1.42 -1.52 -34.77
CA ALA A 673 -0.65 -1.26 -33.56
C ALA A 673 -0.07 0.16 -33.57
N GLY A 674 0.13 0.75 -32.39
CA GLY A 674 0.65 2.10 -32.20
C GLY A 674 1.64 2.15 -31.03
N VAL A 675 2.59 3.08 -31.10
CA VAL A 675 3.39 3.51 -29.94
C VAL A 675 3.90 4.94 -30.16
N ILE A 676 3.78 5.79 -29.14
CA ILE A 676 4.25 7.18 -29.18
C ILE A 676 5.71 7.29 -28.71
N SER A 677 6.50 8.12 -29.39
CA SER A 677 7.85 8.47 -28.93
C SER A 677 7.79 9.19 -27.58
N SER A 678 8.81 8.99 -26.73
CA SER A 678 8.88 9.58 -25.38
C SER A 678 8.72 11.10 -25.35
N ASP A 679 9.21 11.78 -26.38
CA ASP A 679 9.14 13.23 -26.52
C ASP A 679 7.84 13.74 -27.15
N ASN A 680 6.83 12.87 -27.35
CA ASN A 680 5.56 13.17 -28.01
C ASN A 680 5.72 13.79 -29.42
N THR A 681 6.77 13.45 -30.18
CA THR A 681 6.96 14.04 -31.53
C THR A 681 6.53 13.12 -32.66
N THR A 682 6.67 11.80 -32.50
CA THR A 682 6.42 10.81 -33.55
C THR A 682 5.55 9.68 -33.03
N PHE A 683 4.45 9.39 -33.70
CA PHE A 683 3.64 8.20 -33.43
C PHE A 683 3.96 7.13 -34.49
N TYR A 684 4.44 5.97 -34.03
CA TYR A 684 4.81 4.84 -34.88
C TYR A 684 3.63 3.89 -35.01
N ILE A 685 3.25 3.53 -36.24
CA ILE A 685 2.04 2.75 -36.49
C ILE A 685 2.34 1.58 -37.38
N GLY A 686 1.97 0.39 -36.94
CA GLY A 686 2.01 -0.80 -37.77
C GLY A 686 0.72 -0.97 -38.56
N THR A 687 0.84 -1.26 -39.87
CA THR A 687 -0.30 -1.31 -40.79
C THR A 687 -0.45 -2.67 -41.45
N THR A 688 -1.72 -3.06 -41.68
CA THR A 688 -2.07 -4.17 -42.58
C THR A 688 -2.20 -3.67 -44.02
N GLY A 689 -2.12 -4.59 -44.98
CA GLY A 689 -2.17 -4.28 -46.41
C GLY A 689 -0.78 -4.14 -47.01
N ASP A 690 -0.03 -3.14 -46.56
CA ASP A 690 1.36 -2.89 -46.97
C ASP A 690 2.42 -3.48 -46.01
N ASN A 691 2.00 -3.93 -44.82
CA ASN A 691 2.84 -4.61 -43.82
C ASN A 691 4.05 -3.76 -43.40
N ALA A 692 3.82 -2.47 -43.18
CA ALA A 692 4.84 -1.47 -42.91
C ALA A 692 4.64 -0.81 -41.54
N VAL A 693 5.65 -0.02 -41.11
CA VAL A 693 5.50 0.90 -39.99
C VAL A 693 5.57 2.34 -40.49
N HIS A 694 4.49 3.09 -40.27
CA HIS A 694 4.33 4.50 -40.61
C HIS A 694 4.80 5.40 -39.47
N LEU A 695 5.33 6.57 -39.83
CA LEU A 695 5.82 7.57 -38.89
C LEU A 695 4.97 8.82 -39.04
N ILE A 696 4.10 9.04 -38.06
CA ILE A 696 3.23 10.21 -38.01
C ILE A 696 3.93 11.32 -37.24
N ASP A 697 4.12 12.47 -37.89
CA ASP A 697 4.57 13.67 -37.19
C ASP A 697 3.38 14.25 -36.42
N ARG A 698 3.49 14.29 -35.09
CA ARG A 698 2.41 14.75 -34.22
C ARG A 698 2.13 16.26 -34.39
N ASN A 699 3.13 17.06 -34.75
CA ASN A 699 2.96 18.51 -34.85
C ASN A 699 2.20 18.90 -36.12
N THR A 700 2.47 18.19 -37.22
CA THR A 700 1.80 18.44 -38.51
C THR A 700 0.59 17.54 -38.74
N LEU A 701 0.45 16.46 -37.96
CA LEU A 701 -0.59 15.43 -38.10
C LEU A 701 -0.59 14.83 -39.52
N THR A 702 0.60 14.49 -40.00
CA THR A 702 0.82 13.96 -41.35
C THR A 702 1.64 12.68 -41.32
N ASP A 703 1.26 11.73 -42.17
CA ASP A 703 2.08 10.56 -42.51
C ASP A 703 3.21 10.93 -43.47
N SER A 704 4.41 10.40 -43.24
CA SER A 704 5.62 10.66 -44.02
C SER A 704 5.97 9.46 -44.92
N PRO A 705 5.55 9.43 -46.20
CA PRO A 705 5.69 8.26 -47.07
C PRO A 705 7.14 7.93 -47.44
N THR A 706 8.08 8.85 -47.20
CA THR A 706 9.54 8.66 -47.41
C THR A 706 10.25 8.09 -46.18
N LYS A 707 9.59 8.07 -45.02
CA LYS A 707 10.14 7.58 -43.74
C LYS A 707 9.56 6.23 -43.32
N ILE A 708 8.68 5.65 -44.13
CA ILE A 708 8.03 4.36 -43.84
C ILE A 708 9.09 3.27 -43.70
N ILE A 709 8.95 2.47 -42.65
CA ILE A 709 9.82 1.33 -42.36
C ILE A 709 9.19 0.08 -42.97
N LEU A 710 9.98 -0.66 -43.73
CA LEU A 710 9.61 -1.99 -44.22
C LEU A 710 10.33 -3.05 -43.39
N PRO A 711 9.74 -3.57 -42.30
CA PRO A 711 10.41 -4.50 -41.41
C PRO A 711 10.64 -5.87 -42.07
N LYS A 712 9.85 -6.22 -43.11
CA LYS A 712 9.97 -7.47 -43.86
C LYS A 712 9.93 -8.72 -42.96
N LEU A 713 9.05 -8.71 -41.96
CA LEU A 713 8.82 -9.82 -41.04
C LEU A 713 8.34 -11.06 -41.82
N PRO A 714 9.11 -12.16 -41.89
CA PRO A 714 8.67 -13.36 -42.60
C PRO A 714 7.41 -13.96 -41.95
N GLY A 715 6.34 -14.10 -42.73
CA GLY A 715 5.07 -14.64 -42.24
C GLY A 715 5.12 -16.17 -42.12
N ILE A 716 4.45 -16.72 -41.10
CA ILE A 716 4.33 -18.18 -40.90
C ILE A 716 3.60 -18.90 -42.05
N ASN A 717 2.77 -18.18 -42.80
CA ASN A 717 2.02 -18.67 -43.95
C ASN A 717 2.60 -18.21 -45.30
N GLY A 718 3.85 -17.71 -45.30
CA GLY A 718 4.49 -17.07 -46.45
C GLY A 718 4.21 -15.57 -46.55
N GLY A 719 4.98 -14.88 -47.39
CA GLY A 719 4.92 -13.42 -47.51
C GLY A 719 5.48 -12.68 -46.30
N PHE A 720 5.08 -11.41 -46.13
CA PHE A 720 5.43 -10.60 -44.97
C PHE A 720 4.21 -10.42 -44.06
N ALA A 721 4.44 -10.55 -42.75
CA ALA A 721 3.42 -10.33 -41.73
C ALA A 721 3.25 -8.83 -41.41
N ALA A 722 2.02 -8.44 -41.08
CA ALA A 722 1.74 -7.08 -40.62
C ALA A 722 2.37 -6.85 -39.23
N PRO A 723 3.04 -5.71 -39.00
CA PRO A 723 3.60 -5.39 -37.69
C PRO A 723 2.47 -5.01 -36.71
N ASP A 724 1.97 -5.98 -35.95
CA ASP A 724 0.91 -5.80 -34.95
C ASP A 724 1.43 -5.84 -33.51
N LEU A 725 2.76 -5.88 -33.32
CA LEU A 725 3.43 -5.76 -32.04
C LEU A 725 4.53 -4.69 -32.16
N LEU A 726 4.40 -3.60 -31.40
CA LEU A 726 5.36 -2.48 -31.37
C LEU A 726 5.69 -2.09 -29.94
N VAL A 727 6.97 -1.87 -29.64
CA VAL A 727 7.43 -1.21 -28.41
C VAL A 727 8.58 -0.28 -28.76
N GLN A 728 8.69 0.83 -28.01
CA GLN A 728 9.77 1.80 -28.21
C GLN A 728 10.59 1.94 -26.94
N ARG A 729 11.88 2.21 -27.14
CA ARG A 729 12.84 2.52 -26.08
C ARG A 729 13.43 3.91 -26.34
N PRO A 730 13.27 4.86 -25.39
CA PRO A 730 13.89 6.18 -25.49
C PRO A 730 15.42 6.10 -25.49
N ARG A 731 16.06 7.00 -26.24
CA ARG A 731 17.51 7.21 -26.26
C ARG A 731 17.82 8.71 -26.29
N ASN A 732 19.00 9.06 -25.80
CA ASN A 732 19.50 10.42 -25.94
C ASN A 732 19.67 10.73 -27.43
N SER A 733 19.25 11.92 -27.85
CA SER A 733 19.56 12.42 -29.19
C SER A 733 21.08 12.57 -29.31
N ILE A 734 21.66 12.10 -30.42
CA ILE A 734 23.05 12.42 -30.75
C ILE A 734 23.03 13.88 -31.24
N SER A 735 23.73 14.76 -30.54
CA SER A 735 23.90 16.17 -30.89
C SER A 735 24.65 16.35 -32.20
#